data_AF-A0A815Y7D0-F1
#
_entry.id   AF-A0A815Y7D0-F1
#
_cell.length_a   1.000
_cell.length_b   1.000
_cell.length_c   1.000
_cell.angle_alpha   90.00
_cell.angle_beta   90.00
_cell.angle_gamma   90.00
#
_symmetry.space_group_name_H-M   'P 1'
#
loop_
_entity.id
_entity.type
_entity.pdbx_description
1 polymer ?
#
loop_
_entity_poly.entity_id
_entity_poly.type
_entity_poly.pdbx_seq_one_letter_code
_entity_poly.pdbx_strand_id
1 'polypeptide(L)'
;MSSDDTTHYSMTECAVLEITTNYLSKIHNVTTLQNIMNINNAGQCNTKHIQDLINSQLKLLKIDPKRLSLSIKTIADSNTETDFKEMTNEPTHFDSETFNEGAQLISTKLEAAKISILNDKNYVLAQEIFGSLLHTIQDFYSHTNWIELGYNVPNNALGRNEILGNYAPKWLRTCINCEGDSCKTNIEPYVIENNFLTSGYFYLKTMGIPIEEKPFGKCSHGGLNDYTINTDATGGGINKDTFNSVHGHLHAKAAFVSYQATIQILNDFWLMLGDNAFGEFLGLSMSFVNVSSSSLIIVMDDTGSMSPYIEMAKQISIGIVDIHNQLEYKPINYILSPFNDPTYGPLTISDNPMAFTAQISKLIAHDGGDAPELYYHGVLEALKVCEYGSSMYTFTDAPAKDAYLKSEVIALATDKKVTITSFYATPGVRKQFAQSKSNSIGMMKVEDVIEDLANSNLASLTGGVTIGINPQALNTTADYIIQQLEGDKLKTIVLGKGYNTNFTFYIDATITVLYIKLSATTSLLSTNIKLIRPTGDLFIPIPVSQTAYLFMYTIPITSSDDIGQWTVVSDLARTHTIQLNGQSEASCISTLQQQIIGTSDLSFTPLTTHPISNQSDLFVLTVCESLTSNITDVHINVMDVNDGSKILMTLNSIRITSTGFLAKITIPDVEFRLSSTAELEDGTYVQRQEKQIISPTSISMTINNQPYFVLVNHTLSMNYTLFNRGEVPLQVTLVVKDSLELLTNVGITKRYNILNHSQINDTIDINTKFC
;
A
#
# COMPACT_ATOMS: atom_id res chain seq x y z
N MET A 1 14.82 -21.41 -14.34
CA MET A 1 15.14 -21.66 -12.93
C MET A 1 13.80 -21.70 -12.22
N SER A 2 13.38 -22.86 -11.68
CA SER A 2 12.20 -22.90 -10.80
C SER A 2 12.68 -22.47 -9.42
N SER A 3 12.28 -21.29 -8.95
CA SER A 3 12.50 -20.92 -7.56
C SER A 3 11.39 -21.59 -6.74
N ASP A 4 11.73 -22.67 -6.05
CA ASP A 4 10.96 -23.14 -4.90
C ASP A 4 11.12 -22.06 -3.82
N ASP A 5 10.35 -20.97 -3.94
CA ASP A 5 10.59 -19.72 -3.22
C ASP A 5 10.04 -19.81 -1.79
N THR A 6 10.94 -19.94 -0.81
CA THR A 6 10.67 -19.93 0.64
C THR A 6 11.09 -18.59 1.22
N THR A 7 10.31 -17.55 0.92
CA THR A 7 10.54 -16.19 1.44
C THR A 7 9.82 -15.98 2.77
N HIS A 8 10.27 -14.96 3.52
CA HIS A 8 9.55 -14.43 4.68
C HIS A 8 8.05 -14.21 4.41
N TYR A 9 7.72 -13.63 3.26
CA TYR A 9 6.33 -13.41 2.83
C TYR A 9 5.54 -14.72 2.77
N SER A 10 6.03 -15.70 2.01
CA SER A 10 5.32 -16.96 1.77
C SER A 10 5.13 -17.79 3.04
N MET A 11 6.15 -17.82 3.92
CA MET A 11 6.07 -18.52 5.20
C MET A 11 5.06 -17.85 6.13
N THR A 12 5.06 -16.52 6.19
CA THR A 12 4.09 -15.75 6.99
C THR A 12 2.66 -15.94 6.46
N GLU A 13 2.45 -15.85 5.15
CA GLU A 13 1.13 -16.08 4.53
C GLU A 13 0.61 -17.48 4.88
N CYS A 14 1.42 -18.53 4.68
CA CYS A 14 1.05 -19.89 5.05
C CYS A 14 0.71 -20.04 6.54
N ALA A 15 1.51 -19.45 7.43
CA ALA A 15 1.30 -19.56 8.86
C ALA A 15 0.01 -18.86 9.32
N VAL A 16 -0.27 -17.66 8.79
CA VAL A 16 -1.50 -16.93 9.10
C VAL A 16 -2.73 -17.67 8.56
N LEU A 17 -2.64 -18.28 7.38
CA LEU A 17 -3.72 -19.12 6.84
C LEU A 17 -3.98 -20.35 7.73
N GLU A 18 -2.94 -21.05 8.20
CA GLU A 18 -3.11 -22.18 9.13
C GLU A 18 -3.82 -21.73 10.41
N ILE A 19 -3.32 -20.67 11.05
CA ILE A 19 -3.91 -20.12 12.27
C ILE A 19 -5.36 -19.67 12.04
N THR A 20 -5.66 -19.13 10.86
CA THR A 20 -7.02 -18.76 10.46
C THR A 20 -7.92 -19.99 10.37
N THR A 21 -7.47 -21.11 9.78
CA THR A 21 -8.27 -22.34 9.75
C THR A 21 -8.58 -22.86 11.16
N ASN A 22 -7.61 -22.79 12.07
CA ASN A 22 -7.78 -23.18 13.47
C ASN A 22 -8.76 -22.25 14.20
N TYR A 23 -8.66 -20.94 13.95
CA TYR A 23 -9.59 -19.94 14.48
C TYR A 23 -11.02 -20.18 14.01
N LEU A 24 -11.24 -20.33 12.71
CA LEU A 24 -12.56 -20.58 12.14
C LEU A 24 -13.16 -21.91 12.65
N SER A 25 -12.34 -22.95 12.81
CA SER A 25 -12.80 -24.20 13.37
C SER A 25 -13.23 -24.07 14.84
N LYS A 26 -12.47 -23.34 15.66
CA LYS A 26 -12.72 -23.20 17.10
C LYS A 26 -13.87 -22.24 17.40
N ILE A 27 -13.87 -21.08 16.74
CA ILE A 27 -14.75 -19.95 17.08
C ILE A 27 -16.02 -19.97 16.25
N HIS A 28 -15.93 -20.35 14.98
CA HIS A 28 -17.05 -20.32 14.02
C HIS A 28 -17.57 -21.72 13.66
N ASN A 29 -17.06 -22.79 14.28
CA ASN A 29 -17.42 -24.19 14.01
C ASN A 29 -17.26 -24.62 12.53
N VAL A 30 -16.34 -24.00 11.80
CA VAL A 30 -16.05 -24.35 10.40
C VAL A 30 -15.05 -25.52 10.36
N THR A 31 -15.55 -26.75 10.50
CA THR A 31 -14.71 -27.96 10.52
C THR A 31 -14.29 -28.45 9.14
N THR A 32 -14.92 -27.96 8.07
CA THR A 32 -14.61 -28.32 6.68
C THR A 32 -13.21 -27.91 6.22
N LEU A 33 -12.56 -26.99 6.94
CA LEU A 33 -11.20 -26.51 6.67
C LEU A 33 -10.13 -27.28 7.45
N GLN A 34 -10.50 -28.27 8.28
CA GLN A 34 -9.51 -29.07 9.01
C GLN A 34 -8.73 -29.97 8.04
N ASN A 35 -7.41 -30.03 8.21
CA ASN A 35 -6.47 -30.84 7.41
C ASN A 35 -6.34 -30.44 5.92
N ILE A 36 -6.73 -29.22 5.54
CA ILE A 36 -6.49 -28.71 4.17
C ILE A 36 -5.04 -28.23 3.96
N MET A 37 -4.31 -28.00 5.06
CA MET A 37 -2.92 -27.58 5.02
C MET A 37 -2.04 -28.75 4.54
N ASN A 38 -1.38 -28.56 3.39
CA ASN A 38 -0.35 -29.47 2.91
C ASN A 38 0.99 -28.71 2.92
N ILE A 39 1.63 -28.67 4.09
CA ILE A 39 2.92 -28.01 4.28
C ILE A 39 4.04 -28.96 3.84
N ASN A 40 4.88 -28.52 2.90
CA ASN A 40 6.04 -29.31 2.51
C ASN A 40 7.19 -29.17 3.53
N ASN A 41 8.26 -29.94 3.34
CA ASN A 41 9.43 -29.94 4.24
C ASN A 41 10.24 -28.61 4.26
N ALA A 42 9.82 -27.61 3.49
CA ALA A 42 10.40 -26.27 3.46
C ALA A 42 9.45 -25.21 4.05
N GLY A 43 8.29 -25.59 4.59
CA GLY A 43 7.32 -24.65 5.15
C GLY A 43 6.41 -23.97 4.12
N GLN A 44 6.34 -24.49 2.90
CA GLN A 44 5.48 -23.93 1.84
C GLN A 44 4.12 -24.62 1.80
N CYS A 45 3.10 -23.86 1.39
CA CYS A 45 1.73 -24.32 1.21
C CYS A 45 1.11 -23.74 -0.07
N ASN A 46 0.00 -24.33 -0.54
CA ASN A 46 -0.77 -23.78 -1.65
C ASN A 46 -1.69 -22.66 -1.13
N THR A 47 -1.12 -21.47 -0.90
CA THR A 47 -1.79 -20.33 -0.24
C THR A 47 -3.08 -19.95 -0.95
N LYS A 48 -3.05 -19.84 -2.28
CA LYS A 48 -4.22 -19.52 -3.11
C LYS A 48 -5.38 -20.49 -2.90
N HIS A 49 -5.14 -21.80 -3.02
CA HIS A 49 -6.21 -22.78 -2.85
C HIS A 49 -6.82 -22.73 -1.43
N ILE A 50 -5.97 -22.59 -0.41
CA ILE A 50 -6.40 -22.51 0.98
C ILE A 50 -7.23 -21.24 1.22
N GLN A 51 -6.76 -20.11 0.69
CA GLN A 51 -7.45 -18.82 0.82
C GLN A 51 -8.79 -18.80 0.09
N ASP A 52 -8.90 -19.41 -1.10
CA ASP A 52 -10.18 -19.54 -1.82
C ASP A 52 -11.22 -20.34 -1.02
N LEU A 53 -10.78 -21.42 -0.36
CA LEU A 53 -11.63 -22.22 0.52
C LEU A 53 -12.07 -21.40 1.75
N ILE A 54 -11.15 -20.68 2.39
CA ILE A 54 -11.46 -19.79 3.53
C ILE A 54 -12.44 -18.69 3.09
N ASN A 55 -12.16 -17.99 2.00
CA ASN A 55 -12.99 -16.91 1.46
C ASN A 55 -14.42 -17.38 1.19
N SER A 56 -14.58 -18.62 0.71
CA SER A 56 -15.90 -19.23 0.51
C SER A 56 -16.66 -19.40 1.83
N GLN A 57 -15.97 -19.79 2.92
CA GLN A 57 -16.58 -19.90 4.25
C GLN A 57 -16.87 -18.53 4.86
N LEU A 58 -15.98 -17.54 4.69
CA LEU A 58 -16.20 -16.17 5.18
C LEU A 58 -17.44 -15.54 4.55
N LYS A 59 -17.66 -15.73 3.25
CA LYS A 59 -18.89 -15.31 2.57
C LYS A 59 -20.15 -15.93 3.19
N LEU A 60 -20.11 -17.22 3.53
CA LEU A 60 -21.23 -17.88 4.23
C LEU A 60 -21.47 -17.30 5.63
N LEU A 61 -20.40 -16.93 6.33
CA LEU A 61 -20.45 -16.23 7.62
C LEU A 61 -20.81 -14.75 7.49
N LYS A 62 -20.92 -14.23 6.26
CA LYS A 62 -21.09 -12.80 5.94
C LYS A 62 -19.99 -11.92 6.53
N ILE A 63 -18.78 -12.45 6.62
CA ILE A 63 -17.56 -11.69 6.92
C ILE A 63 -16.91 -11.34 5.58
N ASP A 64 -16.52 -10.08 5.41
CA ASP A 64 -15.85 -9.63 4.19
C ASP A 64 -14.47 -10.31 4.04
N PRO A 65 -14.27 -11.17 3.01
CA PRO A 65 -12.99 -11.86 2.81
C PRO A 65 -11.79 -10.92 2.62
N LYS A 66 -12.04 -9.66 2.24
CA LYS A 66 -11.00 -8.65 2.09
C LYS A 66 -10.33 -8.29 3.40
N ARG A 67 -11.04 -8.38 4.54
CA ARG A 67 -10.48 -8.09 5.86
C ARG A 67 -9.32 -9.03 6.19
N LEU A 68 -9.53 -10.33 5.98
CA LEU A 68 -8.47 -11.33 6.16
C LEU A 68 -7.35 -11.12 5.16
N SER A 69 -7.69 -10.90 3.89
CA SER A 69 -6.70 -10.72 2.82
C SER A 69 -5.79 -9.50 3.08
N LEU A 70 -6.37 -8.39 3.56
CA LEU A 70 -5.62 -7.20 3.99
C LEU A 70 -4.74 -7.52 5.20
N SER A 71 -5.26 -8.23 6.20
CA SER A 71 -4.51 -8.58 7.41
C SER A 71 -3.28 -9.45 7.09
N ILE A 72 -3.46 -10.48 6.25
CA ILE A 72 -2.36 -11.34 5.76
C ILE A 72 -1.32 -10.48 5.05
N LYS A 73 -1.78 -9.64 4.11
CA LYS A 73 -0.90 -8.77 3.33
C LYS A 73 -0.10 -7.82 4.21
N THR A 74 -0.74 -7.10 5.14
CA THR A 74 -0.06 -6.17 6.05
C THR A 74 1.01 -6.86 6.88
N ILE A 75 0.72 -8.05 7.45
CA ILE A 75 1.68 -8.80 8.26
C ILE A 75 2.85 -9.29 7.40
N ALA A 76 2.56 -9.82 6.19
CA ALA A 76 3.58 -10.38 5.30
C ALA A 76 4.45 -9.30 4.65
N ASP A 77 3.86 -8.20 4.18
CA ASP A 77 4.58 -7.03 3.65
C ASP A 77 5.48 -6.46 4.75
N SER A 78 4.95 -6.21 5.95
CA SER A 78 5.75 -5.65 7.05
C SER A 78 6.87 -6.58 7.51
N ASN A 79 6.72 -7.90 7.39
CA ASN A 79 7.81 -8.84 7.61
C ASN A 79 8.93 -8.59 6.58
N THR A 80 8.61 -8.62 5.29
CA THR A 80 9.62 -8.40 4.23
C THR A 80 10.25 -7.01 4.23
N GLU A 81 9.47 -5.98 4.56
CA GLU A 81 9.96 -4.59 4.60
C GLU A 81 10.95 -4.37 5.74
N THR A 82 10.86 -5.15 6.82
CA THR A 82 11.77 -5.04 7.96
C THR A 82 13.20 -5.31 7.53
N ASP A 83 13.42 -6.27 6.62
CA ASP A 83 14.74 -6.57 6.07
C ASP A 83 15.42 -5.33 5.46
N PHE A 84 14.65 -4.52 4.75
CA PHE A 84 15.16 -3.28 4.15
C PHE A 84 15.26 -2.13 5.16
N LYS A 85 14.22 -1.93 5.99
CA LYS A 85 14.12 -0.81 6.95
C LYS A 85 15.12 -0.96 8.10
N GLU A 86 15.48 -2.19 8.45
CA GLU A 86 16.31 -2.56 9.61
C GLU A 86 17.60 -3.28 9.20
N MET A 87 18.00 -3.22 7.92
CA MET A 87 19.15 -3.93 7.33
C MET A 87 20.47 -3.89 8.12
N THR A 88 20.71 -2.86 8.94
CA THR A 88 21.92 -2.71 9.75
C THR A 88 21.67 -2.80 11.26
N ASN A 89 20.46 -3.19 11.67
CA ASN A 89 20.05 -3.36 13.05
C ASN A 89 20.34 -4.80 13.48
N GLU A 90 21.50 -5.01 14.10
CA GLU A 90 21.96 -6.36 14.48
C GLU A 90 20.94 -7.14 15.33
N PRO A 91 20.29 -6.55 16.38
CA PRO A 91 19.21 -7.21 17.12
C PRO A 91 18.04 -7.71 16.28
N THR A 92 17.69 -7.02 15.20
CA THR A 92 16.59 -7.40 14.31
C THR A 92 16.88 -8.68 13.55
N HIS A 93 18.14 -8.88 13.16
CA HIS A 93 18.60 -10.03 12.37
C HIS A 93 19.27 -11.12 13.21
N PHE A 94 19.38 -10.89 14.54
CA PHE A 94 20.21 -11.68 15.45
C PHE A 94 21.70 -11.75 15.04
N ASP A 95 22.16 -10.78 14.27
CA ASP A 95 23.56 -10.69 13.88
C ASP A 95 24.46 -10.35 15.07
N SER A 96 25.77 -10.53 14.91
CA SER A 96 26.79 -10.12 15.89
C SER A 96 26.58 -10.66 17.32
N GLU A 97 25.88 -11.79 17.44
CA GLU A 97 25.51 -12.47 18.69
C GLU A 97 24.63 -11.62 19.64
N THR A 98 23.83 -10.69 19.11
CA THR A 98 22.90 -9.83 19.88
C THR A 98 21.64 -10.56 20.35
N PHE A 99 21.80 -11.73 20.97
CA PHE A 99 20.70 -12.62 21.35
C PHE A 99 19.77 -12.03 22.42
N ASN A 100 20.32 -11.33 23.41
CA ASN A 100 19.52 -10.75 24.49
C ASN A 100 18.72 -9.56 23.98
N GLU A 101 19.36 -8.71 23.19
CA GLU A 101 18.78 -7.54 22.57
C GLU A 101 17.67 -7.94 21.60
N GLY A 102 17.91 -8.96 20.75
CA GLY A 102 16.90 -9.51 19.86
C GLY A 102 15.72 -10.14 20.61
N ALA A 103 15.96 -10.89 21.70
CA ALA A 103 14.88 -11.44 22.52
C ALA A 103 14.03 -10.35 23.19
N GLN A 104 14.66 -9.30 23.71
CA GLN A 104 13.99 -8.14 24.28
C GLN A 104 13.20 -7.38 23.19
N LEU A 105 13.75 -7.25 21.99
CA LEU A 105 13.09 -6.60 20.86
C LEU A 105 11.80 -7.34 20.48
N ILE A 106 11.83 -8.67 20.38
CA ILE A 106 10.64 -9.50 20.11
C ILE A 106 9.59 -9.24 21.20
N SER A 107 9.92 -9.38 22.47
CA SER A 107 8.95 -9.19 23.55
C SER A 107 8.38 -7.76 23.60
N THR A 108 9.18 -6.76 23.25
CA THR A 108 8.73 -5.36 23.16
C THR A 108 7.75 -5.16 22.01
N LYS A 109 8.08 -5.65 20.80
CA LYS A 109 7.18 -5.60 19.63
C LYS A 109 5.87 -6.36 19.92
N LEU A 110 5.94 -7.50 20.61
CA LEU A 110 4.78 -8.30 20.98
C LEU A 110 3.80 -7.55 21.90
N GLU A 111 4.31 -6.89 22.95
CA GLU A 111 3.48 -6.10 23.86
C GLU A 111 2.94 -4.84 23.17
N ALA A 112 3.71 -4.19 22.30
CA ALA A 112 3.26 -3.03 21.53
C ALA A 112 2.11 -3.39 20.55
N ALA A 113 2.21 -4.53 19.86
CA ALA A 113 1.13 -5.03 19.01
C ALA A 113 -0.14 -5.30 19.83
N LYS A 114 0.01 -5.90 21.01
CA LYS A 114 -1.11 -6.14 21.93
C LYS A 114 -1.77 -4.84 22.41
N ILE A 115 -0.99 -3.85 22.83
CA ILE A 115 -1.50 -2.55 23.29
C ILE A 115 -2.27 -1.84 22.16
N SER A 116 -1.72 -1.86 20.95
CA SER A 116 -2.33 -1.24 19.76
C SER A 116 -3.75 -1.78 19.50
N ILE A 117 -4.00 -3.05 19.79
CA ILE A 117 -5.33 -3.67 19.67
C ILE A 117 -6.21 -3.33 20.87
N LEU A 118 -5.73 -3.61 22.09
CA LEU A 118 -6.57 -3.58 23.30
C LEU A 118 -6.92 -2.16 23.76
N ASN A 119 -6.00 -1.21 23.59
CA ASN A 119 -6.18 0.16 24.06
C ASN A 119 -6.63 1.08 22.92
N ASP A 120 -5.99 0.97 21.75
CA ASP A 120 -6.13 1.95 20.68
C ASP A 120 -7.08 1.50 19.56
N LYS A 121 -7.42 0.21 19.51
CA LYS A 121 -8.17 -0.44 18.41
C LYS A 121 -7.54 -0.21 17.03
N ASN A 122 -6.23 0.00 17.00
CA ASN A 122 -5.45 0.18 15.78
C ASN A 122 -4.92 -1.17 15.30
N TYR A 123 -5.76 -1.91 14.58
CA TYR A 123 -5.44 -3.26 14.11
C TYR A 123 -4.34 -3.27 13.06
N VAL A 124 -4.28 -2.26 12.18
CA VAL A 124 -3.26 -2.17 11.12
C VAL A 124 -1.87 -1.98 11.74
N LEU A 125 -1.72 -1.05 12.68
CA LEU A 125 -0.45 -0.86 13.39
C LEU A 125 -0.02 -2.15 14.13
N ALA A 126 -0.98 -2.84 14.75
CA ALA A 126 -0.69 -4.11 15.42
C ALA A 126 -0.18 -5.18 14.43
N GLN A 127 -0.77 -5.25 13.24
CA GLN A 127 -0.35 -6.16 12.16
C GLN A 127 1.05 -5.82 11.63
N GLU A 128 1.37 -4.54 11.45
CA GLU A 128 2.70 -4.07 11.04
C GLU A 128 3.76 -4.42 12.09
N ILE A 129 3.52 -4.06 13.36
CA ILE A 129 4.43 -4.37 14.46
C ILE A 129 4.63 -5.89 14.57
N PHE A 130 3.55 -6.67 14.42
CA PHE A 130 3.63 -8.13 14.48
C PHE A 130 4.39 -8.72 13.28
N GLY A 131 4.16 -8.22 12.07
CA GLY A 131 4.93 -8.61 10.88
C GLY A 131 6.43 -8.34 11.04
N SER A 132 6.79 -7.17 11.56
CA SER A 132 8.18 -6.82 11.86
C SER A 132 8.79 -7.69 12.96
N LEU A 133 7.99 -8.15 13.93
CA LEU A 133 8.41 -9.15 14.92
C LEU A 133 8.66 -10.53 14.28
N LEU A 134 7.83 -10.94 13.31
CA LEU A 134 7.99 -12.22 12.62
C LEU A 134 9.30 -12.28 11.84
N HIS A 135 9.72 -11.16 11.24
CA HIS A 135 11.01 -11.06 10.57
C HIS A 135 12.15 -11.48 11.50
N THR A 136 12.25 -10.83 12.66
CA THR A 136 13.28 -11.14 13.68
C THR A 136 13.25 -12.60 14.14
N ILE A 137 12.05 -13.19 14.31
CA ILE A 137 11.93 -14.61 14.67
C ILE A 137 12.41 -15.54 13.55
N GLN A 138 12.12 -15.20 12.30
CA GLN A 138 12.49 -16.03 11.15
C GLN A 138 14.01 -15.98 10.90
N ASP A 139 14.62 -14.80 11.05
CA ASP A 139 16.06 -14.57 10.91
C ASP A 139 16.90 -15.31 11.94
N PHE A 140 16.37 -15.50 13.14
CA PHE A 140 17.02 -16.33 14.15
C PHE A 140 17.42 -17.71 13.60
N TYR A 141 16.61 -18.34 12.74
CA TYR A 141 16.92 -19.67 12.23
C TYR A 141 17.78 -19.66 10.97
N SER A 142 17.79 -18.55 10.21
CA SER A 142 18.66 -18.41 9.04
C SER A 142 20.06 -17.92 9.41
N HIS A 143 20.19 -17.02 10.40
CA HIS A 143 21.44 -16.31 10.71
C HIS A 143 22.18 -16.85 11.95
N THR A 144 21.62 -17.84 12.66
CA THR A 144 22.30 -18.51 13.78
C THR A 144 22.69 -19.94 13.43
N ASN A 145 23.47 -20.59 14.30
CA ASN A 145 23.81 -22.01 14.17
C ASN A 145 22.76 -22.98 14.76
N TRP A 146 21.52 -22.53 15.04
CA TRP A 146 20.47 -23.36 15.67
C TRP A 146 20.26 -24.70 14.96
N ILE A 147 20.24 -24.68 13.63
CA ILE A 147 20.01 -25.86 12.80
C ILE A 147 21.21 -26.80 12.79
N GLU A 148 22.42 -26.23 12.82
CA GLU A 148 23.71 -26.91 12.89
C GLU A 148 23.95 -27.59 14.25
N LEU A 149 23.40 -27.02 15.34
CA LEU A 149 23.35 -27.66 16.66
C LEU A 149 22.43 -28.90 16.69
N GLY A 150 21.74 -29.21 15.59
CA GLY A 150 20.88 -30.38 15.47
C GLY A 150 19.45 -30.15 15.96
N TYR A 151 19.08 -28.91 16.30
CA TYR A 151 17.71 -28.59 16.65
C TYR A 151 16.81 -28.57 15.41
N ASN A 152 15.64 -29.19 15.56
CA ASN A 152 14.63 -29.35 14.49
C ASN A 152 13.26 -28.79 14.91
N VAL A 153 13.23 -28.03 16.01
CA VAL A 153 12.03 -27.46 16.61
C VAL A 153 12.32 -26.00 17.01
N PRO A 154 11.28 -25.17 17.15
CA PRO A 154 11.46 -23.79 17.58
C PRO A 154 12.12 -23.67 18.96
N ASN A 155 12.84 -22.57 19.18
CA ASN A 155 13.29 -22.18 20.50
C ASN A 155 12.10 -21.66 21.32
N ASN A 156 11.65 -22.44 22.30
CA ASN A 156 10.45 -22.13 23.07
C ASN A 156 10.54 -20.89 23.98
N ALA A 157 11.71 -20.25 24.13
CA ALA A 157 11.83 -18.98 24.84
C ALA A 157 11.69 -17.75 23.93
N LEU A 158 11.75 -17.90 22.60
CA LEU A 158 11.49 -16.78 21.68
C LEU A 158 10.12 -16.17 21.98
N GLY A 159 10.08 -14.85 22.21
CA GLY A 159 8.89 -14.13 22.65
C GLY A 159 8.73 -14.00 24.18
N ARG A 160 9.66 -14.54 24.98
CA ARG A 160 9.61 -14.55 26.45
C ARG A 160 10.81 -13.86 27.10
N ASN A 161 11.38 -12.84 26.45
CA ASN A 161 12.56 -12.06 26.84
C ASN A 161 13.89 -12.85 26.92
N GLU A 162 13.94 -14.10 26.45
CA GLU A 162 15.13 -14.93 26.54
C GLU A 162 15.31 -15.79 25.27
N ILE A 163 16.55 -16.20 24.98
CA ILE A 163 16.85 -17.26 24.02
C ILE A 163 17.41 -18.45 24.80
N LEU A 164 16.85 -19.64 24.63
CA LEU A 164 17.46 -20.84 25.20
C LEU A 164 18.75 -21.18 24.44
N GLY A 165 19.89 -21.17 25.10
CA GLY A 165 21.16 -21.54 24.50
C GLY A 165 22.34 -21.16 25.37
N ASN A 166 23.49 -21.79 25.11
CA ASN A 166 24.75 -21.39 25.75
C ASN A 166 25.48 -20.44 24.81
N TYR A 167 25.48 -19.13 25.07
CA TYR A 167 26.03 -18.18 24.10
C TYR A 167 27.55 -18.32 24.00
N ALA A 168 28.06 -18.34 22.77
CA ALA A 168 29.49 -18.31 22.54
C ALA A 168 30.06 -16.98 23.05
N PRO A 169 31.04 -16.97 23.98
CA PRO A 169 31.63 -15.72 24.43
C PRO A 169 32.43 -15.05 23.30
N LYS A 170 32.62 -13.72 23.35
CA LYS A 170 33.28 -12.92 22.29
C LYS A 170 34.68 -13.43 21.91
N TRP A 171 35.39 -14.10 22.83
CA TRP A 171 36.72 -14.66 22.62
C TRP A 171 36.74 -16.10 22.07
N LEU A 172 35.62 -16.81 22.09
CA LEU A 172 35.55 -18.18 21.57
C LEU A 172 35.52 -18.12 20.03
N ARG A 173 36.48 -18.81 19.39
CA ARG A 173 36.44 -19.06 17.95
C ARG A 173 35.24 -19.94 17.65
N THR A 174 34.34 -19.44 16.82
CA THR A 174 33.14 -20.16 16.39
C THR A 174 33.20 -20.63 14.95
N CYS A 175 34.00 -19.94 14.12
CA CYS A 175 34.23 -20.31 12.74
C CYS A 175 35.72 -20.35 12.34
N ILE A 176 35.99 -21.17 11.32
CA ILE A 176 37.22 -21.25 10.56
C ILE A 176 36.97 -20.84 9.11
N ASN A 177 38.05 -20.74 8.33
CA ASN A 177 37.95 -20.47 6.89
C ASN A 177 37.11 -21.55 6.21
N CYS A 178 36.29 -21.12 5.27
CA CYS A 178 35.49 -22.03 4.48
C CYS A 178 36.33 -22.75 3.42
N GLU A 179 36.10 -24.06 3.27
CA GLU A 179 36.66 -24.87 2.20
C GLU A 179 35.57 -25.25 1.18
N GLY A 180 35.71 -24.78 -0.07
CA GLY A 180 34.74 -25.02 -1.15
C GLY A 180 33.47 -24.15 -1.07
N ASP A 181 32.47 -24.43 -1.92
CA ASP A 181 31.34 -23.51 -2.14
C ASP A 181 30.18 -23.63 -1.11
N SER A 182 30.21 -24.60 -0.18
CA SER A 182 29.06 -24.91 0.70
C SER A 182 29.32 -24.82 2.21
N CYS A 183 30.52 -24.39 2.59
CA CYS A 183 30.99 -24.14 3.96
C CYS A 183 30.52 -25.10 5.07
N LYS A 184 30.23 -26.36 4.75
CA LYS A 184 29.57 -27.32 5.66
C LYS A 184 30.30 -27.60 6.97
N THR A 185 31.59 -27.29 7.03
CA THR A 185 32.48 -27.61 8.16
C THR A 185 33.19 -26.38 8.70
N ASN A 186 32.70 -25.16 8.39
CA ASN A 186 33.35 -23.94 8.87
C ASN A 186 33.04 -23.63 10.34
N ILE A 187 31.96 -24.17 10.92
CA ILE A 187 31.68 -24.04 12.36
C ILE A 187 32.58 -25.02 13.13
N GLU A 188 33.27 -24.50 14.14
CA GLU A 188 34.21 -25.26 14.95
C GLU A 188 33.52 -26.45 15.65
N PRO A 189 34.08 -27.68 15.59
CA PRO A 189 33.48 -28.85 16.24
C PRO A 189 33.19 -28.65 17.73
N TYR A 190 34.07 -27.93 18.45
CA TYR A 190 33.88 -27.62 19.87
C TYR A 190 32.59 -26.81 20.14
N VAL A 191 32.18 -25.93 19.21
CA VAL A 191 30.92 -25.16 19.31
C VAL A 191 29.73 -26.10 19.24
N ILE A 192 29.73 -27.02 18.27
CA ILE A 192 28.65 -28.00 18.08
C ILE A 192 28.59 -28.98 19.26
N GLU A 193 29.73 -29.56 19.64
CA GLU A 193 29.83 -30.56 20.73
C GLU A 193 29.37 -30.03 22.09
N ASN A 194 29.56 -28.73 22.35
CA ASN A 194 29.19 -28.09 23.61
C ASN A 194 27.91 -27.24 23.52
N ASN A 195 27.18 -27.32 22.39
CA ASN A 195 25.95 -26.56 22.13
C ASN A 195 26.10 -25.05 22.33
N PHE A 196 27.22 -24.48 21.89
CA PHE A 196 27.40 -23.04 21.89
C PHE A 196 26.58 -22.40 20.76
N LEU A 197 25.73 -21.45 21.10
CA LEU A 197 24.95 -20.64 20.16
C LEU A 197 25.82 -19.48 19.65
N THR A 198 25.88 -19.29 18.34
CA THR A 198 26.59 -18.21 17.65
C THR A 198 25.77 -17.73 16.44
N SER A 199 26.05 -16.52 15.97
CA SER A 199 25.40 -15.94 14.80
C SER A 199 26.40 -15.27 13.85
N GLY A 200 25.93 -14.88 12.67
CA GLY A 200 26.73 -14.22 11.66
C GLY A 200 27.00 -12.76 12.02
N TYR A 201 28.20 -12.27 11.72
CA TYR A 201 28.50 -10.84 11.76
C TYR A 201 28.34 -10.26 10.35
N PHE A 202 27.64 -9.14 10.21
CA PHE A 202 27.31 -8.55 8.92
C PHE A 202 27.82 -7.11 8.81
N TYR A 203 28.37 -6.74 7.66
CA TYR A 203 28.77 -5.35 7.39
C TYR A 203 28.65 -4.96 5.91
N LEU A 204 27.96 -3.85 5.66
CA LEU A 204 27.81 -3.21 4.34
C LEU A 204 28.75 -2.02 4.18
N LYS A 205 29.83 -2.17 3.39
CA LYS A 205 30.78 -1.07 3.10
C LYS A 205 30.14 0.13 2.39
N THR A 206 29.05 -0.09 1.66
CA THR A 206 28.42 0.92 0.78
C THR A 206 27.70 2.04 1.55
N MET A 207 27.37 1.85 2.83
CA MET A 207 26.60 2.81 3.64
C MET A 207 27.48 3.75 4.49
N GLY A 208 28.81 3.59 4.51
CA GLY A 208 29.73 4.50 5.23
C GLY A 208 29.51 4.56 6.76
N ILE A 209 28.83 3.57 7.34
CA ILE A 209 28.54 3.48 8.78
C ILE A 209 29.78 2.91 9.52
N PRO A 210 30.23 3.52 10.64
CA PRO A 210 31.32 3.00 11.48
C PRO A 210 30.96 1.67 12.16
N ILE A 211 31.95 0.81 12.41
CA ILE A 211 31.80 -0.63 12.69
C ILE A 211 32.06 -0.96 14.18
N GLU A 212 31.35 -1.95 14.74
CA GLU A 212 31.97 -2.92 15.67
C GLU A 212 32.69 -3.99 14.85
N GLU A 213 34.03 -4.04 14.90
CA GLU A 213 34.80 -5.03 14.13
C GLU A 213 34.39 -6.47 14.49
N LYS A 214 34.11 -7.30 13.46
CA LYS A 214 33.89 -8.75 13.63
C LYS A 214 35.04 -9.34 14.47
N PRO A 215 34.77 -9.90 15.65
CA PRO A 215 35.81 -10.44 16.50
C PRO A 215 36.55 -11.62 15.84
N PHE A 216 37.83 -11.77 16.18
CA PHE A 216 38.66 -12.85 15.65
C PHE A 216 38.03 -14.22 15.92
N GLY A 217 37.96 -15.07 14.90
CA GLY A 217 37.36 -16.39 14.96
C GLY A 217 35.85 -16.45 14.91
N LYS A 218 35.14 -15.32 14.75
CA LYS A 218 33.68 -15.32 14.62
C LYS A 218 33.22 -15.52 13.18
N CYS A 219 32.04 -16.10 13.05
CA CYS A 219 31.39 -16.37 11.78
C CYS A 219 30.97 -15.07 11.11
N SER A 220 31.22 -14.94 9.81
CA SER A 220 30.53 -13.94 9.00
C SER A 220 29.07 -14.34 8.81
N HIS A 221 28.21 -13.39 8.48
CA HIS A 221 26.88 -13.71 7.96
C HIS A 221 27.02 -14.46 6.63
N GLY A 222 27.83 -13.91 5.72
CA GLY A 222 28.03 -14.42 4.37
C GLY A 222 27.21 -13.66 3.33
N GLY A 223 27.39 -14.02 2.06
CA GLY A 223 26.74 -13.37 0.92
C GLY A 223 27.62 -12.32 0.22
N LEU A 224 27.18 -11.88 -0.97
CA LEU A 224 27.98 -11.03 -1.87
C LEU A 224 28.27 -9.63 -1.29
N ASN A 225 27.38 -9.12 -0.45
CA ASN A 225 27.46 -7.76 0.09
C ASN A 225 28.00 -7.68 1.51
N ASP A 226 28.21 -8.83 2.17
CA ASP A 226 28.82 -8.88 3.50
C ASP A 226 30.33 -8.74 3.38
N TYR A 227 30.87 -7.62 3.85
CA TYR A 227 32.31 -7.38 3.80
C TYR A 227 33.09 -8.13 4.86
N THR A 228 32.43 -8.62 5.92
CA THR A 228 33.11 -9.36 6.98
C THR A 228 33.70 -10.68 6.48
N ILE A 229 33.22 -11.21 5.33
CA ILE A 229 33.77 -12.41 4.67
C ILE A 229 35.26 -12.29 4.32
N ASN A 230 35.78 -11.06 4.25
CA ASN A 230 37.18 -10.76 3.92
C ASN A 230 38.09 -10.68 5.16
N THR A 231 37.55 -10.92 6.35
CA THR A 231 38.29 -10.94 7.64
C THR A 231 38.44 -12.38 8.16
N ASP A 232 39.18 -12.63 9.25
CA ASP A 232 39.45 -13.99 9.79
C ASP A 232 38.21 -14.91 9.79
N ALA A 233 38.39 -16.22 9.57
CA ALA A 233 37.33 -17.10 9.09
C ALA A 233 36.80 -16.65 7.70
N THR A 234 37.74 -16.48 6.77
CA THR A 234 37.52 -15.87 5.44
C THR A 234 36.72 -16.76 4.51
N GLY A 235 36.01 -16.13 3.56
CA GLY A 235 35.38 -16.80 2.41
C GLY A 235 34.15 -17.64 2.77
N GLY A 236 33.67 -17.56 4.02
CA GLY A 236 32.52 -18.28 4.50
C GLY A 236 31.51 -17.38 5.21
N GLY A 237 30.53 -18.02 5.84
CA GLY A 237 29.47 -17.41 6.62
C GLY A 237 28.58 -18.51 7.19
N ILE A 238 27.46 -18.15 7.82
CA ILE A 238 26.53 -19.15 8.37
C ILE A 238 25.09 -18.96 7.90
N ASN A 239 24.82 -17.97 7.04
CA ASN A 239 23.47 -17.66 6.61
C ASN A 239 22.82 -18.77 5.78
N LYS A 240 21.51 -18.92 5.95
CA LYS A 240 20.67 -19.94 5.31
C LYS A 240 19.50 -19.30 4.57
N ASP A 241 19.65 -18.06 4.11
CA ASP A 241 18.54 -17.23 3.60
C ASP A 241 17.96 -17.77 2.30
N THR A 242 18.80 -18.41 1.47
CA THR A 242 18.39 -19.07 0.24
C THR A 242 19.11 -20.41 0.07
N PHE A 243 18.67 -21.21 -0.89
CA PHE A 243 19.39 -22.43 -1.30
C PHE A 243 20.81 -22.17 -1.83
N ASN A 244 21.11 -20.94 -2.27
CA ASN A 244 22.43 -20.53 -2.77
C ASN A 244 23.27 -19.80 -1.70
N SER A 245 22.73 -19.57 -0.51
CA SER A 245 23.49 -19.02 0.62
C SER A 245 24.62 -19.95 1.02
N VAL A 246 25.55 -19.42 1.81
CA VAL A 246 26.75 -20.15 2.24
C VAL A 246 26.39 -21.46 2.94
N HIS A 247 25.37 -21.45 3.82
CA HIS A 247 24.79 -22.64 4.44
C HIS A 247 23.45 -23.07 3.80
N GLY A 248 23.20 -22.72 2.54
CA GLY A 248 21.93 -22.96 1.85
C GLY A 248 21.49 -24.43 1.77
N HIS A 249 22.41 -25.38 1.99
CA HIS A 249 22.08 -26.80 2.15
C HIS A 249 21.18 -27.10 3.37
N LEU A 250 21.08 -26.18 4.33
CA LEU A 250 20.18 -26.23 5.48
C LEU A 250 18.93 -25.34 5.32
N HIS A 251 18.81 -24.60 4.22
CA HIS A 251 17.75 -23.61 4.01
C HIS A 251 16.35 -24.18 4.22
N ALA A 252 16.00 -25.30 3.57
CA ALA A 252 14.67 -25.91 3.72
C ALA A 252 14.35 -26.27 5.19
N LYS A 253 15.35 -26.75 5.93
CA LYS A 253 15.19 -27.11 7.33
C LYS A 253 15.05 -25.85 8.21
N ALA A 254 15.84 -24.82 7.96
CA ALA A 254 15.72 -23.53 8.63
C ALA A 254 14.33 -22.92 8.39
N ALA A 255 13.90 -22.82 7.13
CA ALA A 255 12.59 -22.32 6.72
C ALA A 255 11.44 -23.08 7.39
N PHE A 256 11.51 -24.41 7.45
CA PHE A 256 10.51 -25.21 8.15
C PHE A 256 10.45 -24.92 9.66
N VAL A 257 11.60 -24.76 10.34
CA VAL A 257 11.62 -24.40 11.77
C VAL A 257 11.13 -22.95 11.98
N SER A 258 11.48 -22.02 11.09
CA SER A 258 10.97 -20.64 11.08
C SER A 258 9.46 -20.59 10.93
N TYR A 259 8.89 -21.41 10.04
CA TYR A 259 7.45 -21.59 9.89
C TYR A 259 6.80 -22.06 11.20
N GLN A 260 7.35 -23.11 11.82
CA GLN A 260 6.84 -23.63 13.10
C GLN A 260 6.92 -22.58 14.22
N ALA A 261 8.00 -21.79 14.27
CA ALA A 261 8.15 -20.70 15.23
C ALA A 261 7.13 -19.57 15.00
N THR A 262 6.83 -19.28 13.74
CA THR A 262 5.78 -18.31 13.35
C THR A 262 4.40 -18.77 13.83
N ILE A 263 4.07 -20.06 13.65
CA ILE A 263 2.84 -20.66 14.19
C ILE A 263 2.80 -20.58 15.72
N GLN A 264 3.91 -20.88 16.38
CA GLN A 264 3.99 -20.85 17.84
C GLN A 264 3.72 -19.44 18.39
N ILE A 265 4.37 -18.41 17.85
CA ILE A 265 4.19 -17.04 18.36
C ILE A 265 2.80 -16.48 18.02
N LEU A 266 2.19 -16.86 16.90
CA LEU A 266 0.79 -16.52 16.58
C LEU A 266 -0.18 -17.15 17.58
N ASN A 267 0.04 -18.41 17.99
CA ASN A 267 -0.76 -19.06 19.02
C ASN A 267 -0.57 -18.42 20.39
N ASP A 268 0.67 -18.10 20.77
CA ASP A 268 0.96 -17.39 22.02
C ASP A 268 0.26 -16.01 22.01
N PHE A 269 0.32 -15.27 20.90
CA PHE A 269 -0.38 -13.99 20.74
C PHE A 269 -1.90 -14.11 20.83
N TRP A 270 -2.49 -15.15 20.20
CA TRP A 270 -3.91 -15.45 20.35
C TRP A 270 -4.27 -15.72 21.81
N LEU A 271 -3.51 -16.53 22.53
CA LEU A 271 -3.75 -16.79 23.94
C LEU A 271 -3.68 -15.52 24.80
N MET A 272 -2.75 -14.61 24.50
CA MET A 272 -2.61 -13.34 25.21
C MET A 272 -3.76 -12.37 24.97
N LEU A 273 -4.28 -12.31 23.74
CA LEU A 273 -5.38 -11.41 23.36
C LEU A 273 -6.75 -11.95 23.73
N GLY A 274 -6.90 -13.28 23.71
CA GLY A 274 -8.20 -13.95 23.76
C GLY A 274 -8.92 -13.95 22.41
N ASP A 275 -10.01 -14.70 22.34
CA ASP A 275 -10.67 -15.05 21.06
C ASP A 275 -11.24 -13.83 20.29
N ASN A 276 -11.81 -12.84 20.99
CA ASN A 276 -12.41 -11.68 20.32
C ASN A 276 -11.35 -10.75 19.72
N ALA A 277 -10.38 -10.31 20.53
CA ALA A 277 -9.34 -9.37 20.09
C ALA A 277 -8.42 -10.00 19.02
N PHE A 278 -8.14 -11.30 19.12
CA PHE A 278 -7.42 -12.01 18.05
C PHE A 278 -8.24 -12.13 16.76
N GLY A 279 -9.56 -12.33 16.89
CA GLY A 279 -10.47 -12.24 15.74
C GLY A 279 -10.47 -10.87 15.09
N GLU A 280 -10.40 -9.79 15.88
CA GLU A 280 -10.30 -8.42 15.36
C GLU A 280 -8.97 -8.19 14.64
N PHE A 281 -7.87 -8.69 15.21
CA PHE A 281 -6.54 -8.67 14.60
C PHE A 281 -6.48 -9.37 13.23
N LEU A 282 -7.17 -10.49 13.02
CA LEU A 282 -7.24 -11.16 11.72
C LEU A 282 -8.38 -10.66 10.81
N GLY A 283 -9.23 -9.75 11.30
CA GLY A 283 -10.40 -9.30 10.55
C GLY A 283 -11.54 -10.34 10.48
N LEU A 284 -11.58 -11.29 11.40
CA LEU A 284 -12.50 -12.45 11.48
C LEU A 284 -13.54 -12.35 12.61
N SER A 285 -13.54 -11.26 13.37
CA SER A 285 -14.45 -11.09 14.50
C SER A 285 -15.92 -11.05 14.06
N MET A 286 -16.81 -11.57 14.92
CA MET A 286 -18.27 -11.48 14.72
C MET A 286 -18.78 -10.03 14.71
N SER A 287 -18.02 -9.08 15.27
CA SER A 287 -18.33 -7.64 15.18
C SER A 287 -18.25 -7.10 13.74
N PHE A 288 -17.65 -7.86 12.80
CA PHE A 288 -17.48 -7.45 11.40
C PHE A 288 -18.47 -8.10 10.43
N VAL A 289 -19.51 -8.76 10.92
CA VAL A 289 -20.56 -9.37 10.08
C VAL A 289 -21.33 -8.30 9.30
N ASN A 290 -21.34 -8.42 7.96
CA ASN A 290 -21.83 -7.43 6.99
C ASN A 290 -21.10 -6.08 7.03
N VAL A 291 -19.84 -6.04 7.50
CA VAL A 291 -19.04 -4.81 7.61
C VAL A 291 -17.74 -4.95 6.80
N SER A 292 -17.50 -4.03 5.87
CA SER A 292 -16.27 -3.89 5.09
C SER A 292 -15.12 -3.33 5.94
N SER A 293 -13.87 -3.45 5.52
CA SER A 293 -12.71 -2.86 6.21
C SER A 293 -12.58 -1.33 6.05
N SER A 294 -13.41 -0.69 5.23
CA SER A 294 -13.20 0.68 4.75
C SER A 294 -14.16 1.71 5.38
N SER A 295 -13.72 2.96 5.49
CA SER A 295 -14.55 4.10 5.89
C SER A 295 -15.27 4.73 4.69
N LEU A 296 -16.44 5.32 4.95
CA LEU A 296 -17.07 6.29 4.05
C LEU A 296 -16.82 7.71 4.55
N ILE A 297 -16.22 8.56 3.71
CA ILE A 297 -15.78 9.89 4.10
C ILE A 297 -16.46 10.97 3.26
N ILE A 298 -17.04 11.97 3.92
CA ILE A 298 -17.57 13.20 3.30
C ILE A 298 -16.75 14.39 3.82
N VAL A 299 -16.17 15.15 2.90
CA VAL A 299 -15.47 16.41 3.21
C VAL A 299 -16.26 17.54 2.56
N MET A 300 -16.74 18.51 3.35
CA MET A 300 -17.70 19.50 2.85
C MET A 300 -17.29 20.93 3.19
N ASP A 301 -17.14 21.73 2.16
CA ASP A 301 -17.12 23.19 2.27
C ASP A 301 -18.51 23.68 2.74
N ASP A 302 -18.56 24.39 3.85
CA ASP A 302 -19.79 25.01 4.37
C ASP A 302 -19.70 26.55 4.48
N THR A 303 -18.77 27.15 3.72
CA THR A 303 -18.66 28.61 3.59
C THR A 303 -19.93 29.25 3.02
N GLY A 304 -20.09 30.56 3.26
CA GLY A 304 -21.22 31.31 2.75
C GLY A 304 -21.38 31.26 1.22
N SER A 305 -20.31 31.07 0.44
CA SER A 305 -20.37 30.94 -1.03
C SER A 305 -21.09 29.69 -1.48
N MET A 306 -21.02 28.61 -0.69
CA MET A 306 -21.73 27.35 -0.93
C MET A 306 -23.26 27.48 -0.85
N SER A 307 -23.83 28.62 -0.43
CA SER A 307 -25.29 28.82 -0.30
C SER A 307 -26.13 28.31 -1.49
N PRO A 308 -25.74 28.49 -2.77
CA PRO A 308 -26.50 27.97 -3.92
C PRO A 308 -26.37 26.45 -4.14
N TYR A 309 -25.38 25.81 -3.50
CA TYR A 309 -24.95 24.44 -3.77
C TYR A 309 -25.03 23.50 -2.57
N ILE A 310 -25.05 24.02 -1.34
CA ILE A 310 -24.88 23.19 -0.14
C ILE A 310 -26.01 22.18 0.01
N GLU A 311 -27.26 22.54 -0.31
CA GLU A 311 -28.34 21.55 -0.27
C GLU A 311 -28.21 20.45 -1.31
N MET A 312 -27.63 20.78 -2.47
CA MET A 312 -27.28 19.75 -3.45
C MET A 312 -26.16 18.84 -2.93
N ALA A 313 -25.10 19.41 -2.37
CA ALA A 313 -23.99 18.64 -1.80
C ALA A 313 -24.49 17.71 -0.70
N LYS A 314 -25.42 18.18 0.16
CA LYS A 314 -26.09 17.38 1.18
C LYS A 314 -26.92 16.25 0.57
N GLN A 315 -27.76 16.52 -0.43
CA GLN A 315 -28.55 15.49 -1.11
C GLN A 315 -27.67 14.42 -1.76
N ILE A 316 -26.59 14.83 -2.44
CA ILE A 316 -25.63 13.89 -3.02
C ILE A 316 -24.99 13.05 -1.91
N SER A 317 -24.51 13.69 -0.84
CA SER A 317 -23.85 13.00 0.29
C SER A 317 -24.77 11.99 0.97
N ILE A 318 -26.04 12.33 1.19
CA ILE A 318 -27.04 11.41 1.75
C ILE A 318 -27.31 10.24 0.79
N GLY A 319 -27.43 10.51 -0.51
CA GLY A 319 -27.54 9.47 -1.52
C GLY A 319 -26.33 8.52 -1.52
N ILE A 320 -25.11 9.04 -1.38
CA ILE A 320 -23.88 8.22 -1.24
C ILE A 320 -24.02 7.28 -0.03
N VAL A 321 -24.44 7.81 1.13
CA VAL A 321 -24.61 7.03 2.37
C VAL A 321 -25.66 5.94 2.17
N ASP A 322 -26.79 6.26 1.55
CA ASP A 322 -27.87 5.31 1.29
C ASP A 322 -27.42 4.15 0.40
N ILE A 323 -26.63 4.44 -0.65
CA ILE A 323 -26.11 3.39 -1.54
C ILE A 323 -25.10 2.50 -0.80
N HIS A 324 -24.16 3.08 -0.04
CA HIS A 324 -23.20 2.28 0.74
C HIS A 324 -23.89 1.40 1.80
N ASN A 325 -24.99 1.88 2.38
CA ASN A 325 -25.76 1.15 3.37
C ASN A 325 -26.56 -0.03 2.75
N GLN A 326 -26.70 -0.08 1.42
CA GLN A 326 -27.32 -1.19 0.68
C GLN A 326 -26.30 -2.25 0.21
N LEU A 327 -25.00 -2.00 0.34
CA LEU A 327 -23.97 -2.96 0.00
C LEU A 327 -24.04 -4.19 0.92
N GLU A 328 -23.55 -5.33 0.40
CA GLU A 328 -23.41 -6.57 1.16
C GLU A 328 -22.54 -6.36 2.42
N TYR A 329 -21.44 -5.63 2.26
CA TYR A 329 -20.54 -5.22 3.33
C TYR A 329 -20.54 -3.70 3.45
N LYS A 330 -21.05 -3.18 4.57
CA LYS A 330 -21.22 -1.74 4.82
C LYS A 330 -19.92 -1.11 5.31
N PRO A 331 -19.71 0.21 5.17
CA PRO A 331 -18.55 0.89 5.77
C PRO A 331 -18.45 0.61 7.27
N ILE A 332 -17.23 0.45 7.79
CA ILE A 332 -16.98 0.22 9.22
C ILE A 332 -17.33 1.44 10.07
N ASN A 333 -17.13 2.63 9.50
CA ASN A 333 -17.49 3.90 10.07
C ASN A 333 -17.71 4.95 8.96
N TYR A 334 -18.27 6.08 9.37
CA TYR A 334 -18.63 7.22 8.56
C TYR A 334 -17.97 8.46 9.13
N ILE A 335 -17.25 9.22 8.29
CA ILE A 335 -16.45 10.38 8.70
C ILE A 335 -16.95 11.61 7.94
N LEU A 336 -17.29 12.68 8.66
CA LEU A 336 -17.70 13.97 8.10
C LEU A 336 -16.72 15.03 8.56
N SER A 337 -16.08 15.68 7.61
CA SER A 337 -15.08 16.73 7.82
C SER A 337 -15.53 18.03 7.14
N PRO A 338 -16.26 18.91 7.85
CA PRO A 338 -16.60 20.23 7.33
C PRO A 338 -15.39 21.17 7.38
N PHE A 339 -15.30 22.15 6.47
CA PHE A 339 -14.27 23.20 6.52
C PHE A 339 -14.82 24.57 6.08
N ASN A 340 -14.27 25.65 6.65
CA ASN A 340 -14.79 27.01 6.46
C ASN A 340 -13.76 28.09 6.82
N ASP A 341 -13.20 28.87 5.89
CA ASP A 341 -12.23 29.92 6.25
C ASP A 341 -12.80 30.95 7.26
N PRO A 342 -12.12 31.23 8.40
CA PRO A 342 -10.73 30.91 8.75
C PRO A 342 -10.53 29.66 9.61
N THR A 343 -11.52 28.77 9.69
CA THR A 343 -11.57 27.59 10.57
C THR A 343 -11.84 26.28 9.82
N TYR A 344 -11.89 25.17 10.54
CA TYR A 344 -12.27 23.86 9.99
C TYR A 344 -12.83 22.97 11.09
N GLY A 345 -13.58 21.94 10.71
CA GLY A 345 -14.25 21.04 11.63
C GLY A 345 -15.49 21.66 12.31
N PRO A 346 -16.02 21.01 13.35
CA PRO A 346 -15.49 19.80 13.99
C PRO A 346 -15.67 18.54 13.14
N LEU A 347 -14.71 17.62 13.25
CA LEU A 347 -14.80 16.29 12.67
C LEU A 347 -15.88 15.46 13.36
N THR A 348 -16.69 14.75 12.59
CA THR A 348 -17.69 13.81 13.10
C THR A 348 -17.36 12.39 12.65
N ILE A 349 -17.29 11.45 13.58
CA ILE A 349 -17.13 10.02 13.31
C ILE A 349 -18.36 9.29 13.87
N SER A 350 -18.95 8.41 13.07
CA SER A 350 -20.11 7.61 13.48
C SER A 350 -20.05 6.21 12.89
N ASP A 351 -20.57 5.22 13.61
CA ASP A 351 -20.84 3.85 13.12
C ASP A 351 -22.30 3.70 12.64
N ASN A 352 -23.11 4.75 12.75
CA ASN A 352 -24.53 4.73 12.43
C ASN A 352 -24.87 5.62 11.23
N PRO A 353 -25.31 5.06 10.09
CA PRO A 353 -25.59 5.83 8.89
C PRO A 353 -26.71 6.86 9.08
N MET A 354 -27.72 6.59 9.91
CA MET A 354 -28.78 7.57 10.17
C MET A 354 -28.29 8.75 11.00
N ALA A 355 -27.46 8.48 12.01
CA ALA A 355 -26.85 9.54 12.81
C ALA A 355 -25.91 10.40 11.95
N PHE A 356 -25.14 9.76 11.07
CA PHE A 356 -24.28 10.42 10.09
C PHE A 356 -25.06 11.32 9.12
N THR A 357 -26.11 10.79 8.49
CA THR A 357 -27.02 11.55 7.61
C THR A 357 -27.68 12.73 8.33
N ALA A 358 -28.02 12.57 9.61
CA ALA A 358 -28.55 13.67 10.42
C ALA A 358 -27.52 14.79 10.64
N GLN A 359 -26.22 14.48 10.72
CA GLN A 359 -25.17 15.49 10.84
C GLN A 359 -24.94 16.21 9.51
N ILE A 360 -24.92 15.48 8.38
CA ILE A 360 -24.90 16.09 7.04
C ILE A 360 -26.07 17.06 6.87
N SER A 361 -27.28 16.65 7.29
CA SER A 361 -28.50 17.45 7.16
C SER A 361 -28.47 18.76 7.94
N LYS A 362 -27.61 18.88 8.97
CA LYS A 362 -27.45 20.10 9.78
C LYS A 362 -26.51 21.13 9.16
N LEU A 363 -25.71 20.74 8.18
CA LEU A 363 -24.80 21.67 7.52
C LEU A 363 -25.60 22.79 6.85
N ILE A 364 -25.15 24.02 7.07
CA ILE A 364 -25.68 25.24 6.49
C ILE A 364 -24.52 26.04 5.92
N ALA A 365 -24.73 26.74 4.82
CA ALA A 365 -23.72 27.66 4.32
C ALA A 365 -23.70 28.88 5.25
N HIS A 366 -22.57 29.17 5.86
CA HIS A 366 -22.45 30.29 6.79
C HIS A 366 -21.06 30.92 6.74
N ASP A 367 -21.02 32.19 7.18
CA ASP A 367 -19.80 32.97 7.34
C ASP A 367 -18.84 32.82 6.13
N GLY A 368 -17.55 32.63 6.39
CA GLY A 368 -16.49 32.62 5.39
C GLY A 368 -15.69 33.93 5.41
N GLY A 369 -14.36 33.80 5.30
CA GLY A 369 -13.45 34.91 5.10
C GLY A 369 -13.36 35.33 3.63
N ASP A 370 -12.14 35.32 3.10
CA ASP A 370 -11.89 35.55 1.68
C ASP A 370 -11.56 34.24 0.98
N ALA A 371 -12.08 34.04 -0.23
CA ALA A 371 -11.57 32.98 -1.09
C ALA A 371 -10.07 33.24 -1.38
N PRO A 372 -9.21 32.21 -1.40
CA PRO A 372 -9.50 30.76 -1.39
C PRO A 372 -9.80 30.12 -0.01
N GLU A 373 -10.19 28.84 0.04
CA GLU A 373 -10.71 28.14 1.25
C GLU A 373 -9.77 27.04 1.82
N LEU A 374 -10.06 26.47 3.00
CA LEU A 374 -9.20 25.48 3.71
C LEU A 374 -9.43 24.01 3.30
N TYR A 375 -9.47 23.75 2.00
CA TYR A 375 -9.76 22.42 1.42
C TYR A 375 -8.82 21.31 1.92
N TYR A 376 -7.50 21.52 1.88
CA TYR A 376 -6.55 20.46 2.23
C TYR A 376 -6.56 20.13 3.72
N HIS A 377 -6.87 21.07 4.62
CA HIS A 377 -7.10 20.76 6.03
C HIS A 377 -8.29 19.82 6.22
N GLY A 378 -9.43 20.12 5.58
CA GLY A 378 -10.63 19.27 5.67
C GLY A 378 -10.34 17.84 5.22
N VAL A 379 -9.60 17.69 4.13
CA VAL A 379 -9.15 16.37 3.62
C VAL A 379 -8.16 15.70 4.59
N LEU A 380 -7.15 16.42 5.07
CA LEU A 380 -6.10 15.88 5.94
C LEU A 380 -6.66 15.35 7.25
N GLU A 381 -7.56 16.09 7.91
CA GLU A 381 -8.19 15.66 9.17
C GLU A 381 -8.96 14.35 9.00
N ALA A 382 -9.67 14.19 7.87
CA ALA A 382 -10.38 12.96 7.58
C ALA A 382 -9.43 11.80 7.28
N LEU A 383 -8.34 12.04 6.54
CA LEU A 383 -7.33 11.02 6.24
C LEU A 383 -6.64 10.50 7.50
N LYS A 384 -6.40 11.35 8.52
CA LYS A 384 -5.76 10.93 9.77
C LYS A 384 -6.52 9.81 10.47
N VAL A 385 -7.85 9.84 10.42
CA VAL A 385 -8.72 8.91 11.17
C VAL A 385 -9.36 7.80 10.32
N CYS A 386 -9.25 7.85 8.99
CA CYS A 386 -9.91 6.86 8.14
C CYS A 386 -9.16 5.52 8.07
N GLU A 387 -9.87 4.48 7.67
CA GLU A 387 -9.29 3.16 7.44
C GLU A 387 -8.64 3.04 6.05
N TYR A 388 -7.81 2.00 5.86
CA TYR A 388 -7.19 1.67 4.59
C TYR A 388 -8.24 1.32 3.51
N GLY A 389 -8.03 1.80 2.28
CA GLY A 389 -8.92 1.55 1.14
C GLY A 389 -10.23 2.35 1.18
N SER A 390 -10.32 3.39 2.01
CA SER A 390 -11.54 4.20 2.17
C SER A 390 -11.94 5.00 0.92
N SER A 391 -13.23 5.29 0.81
CA SER A 391 -13.77 6.15 -0.25
C SER A 391 -14.08 7.55 0.30
N MET A 392 -13.52 8.57 -0.32
CA MET A 392 -13.70 9.97 0.07
C MET A 392 -14.40 10.78 -1.00
N TYR A 393 -15.40 11.57 -0.58
CA TYR A 393 -16.14 12.48 -1.44
C TYR A 393 -15.99 13.91 -0.92
N THR A 394 -15.37 14.78 -1.71
CA THR A 394 -15.09 16.17 -1.31
C THR A 394 -16.00 17.13 -2.07
N PHE A 395 -16.54 18.17 -1.42
CA PHE A 395 -17.42 19.17 -2.03
C PHE A 395 -16.89 20.58 -1.77
N THR A 396 -16.72 21.41 -2.81
CA THR A 396 -16.30 22.82 -2.68
C THR A 396 -16.72 23.67 -3.89
N ASP A 397 -16.80 24.99 -3.74
CA ASP A 397 -16.97 25.95 -4.83
C ASP A 397 -15.79 26.92 -5.00
N ALA A 398 -14.67 26.67 -4.29
CA ALA A 398 -13.49 27.53 -4.26
C ALA A 398 -12.16 26.75 -4.36
N PRO A 399 -11.04 27.40 -4.73
CA PRO A 399 -9.69 26.85 -4.70
C PRO A 399 -9.16 26.76 -3.26
N ALA A 400 -7.99 26.15 -3.10
CA ALA A 400 -7.39 25.89 -1.79
C ALA A 400 -6.38 26.97 -1.36
N LYS A 401 -6.63 27.63 -0.22
CA LYS A 401 -5.73 28.60 0.45
C LYS A 401 -4.54 27.91 1.11
N ASP A 402 -4.70 26.64 1.45
CA ASP A 402 -3.79 25.81 2.21
C ASP A 402 -3.00 24.80 1.33
N ALA A 403 -2.69 25.19 0.09
CA ALA A 403 -1.95 24.36 -0.86
C ALA A 403 -0.59 23.82 -0.35
N TYR A 404 -0.03 24.42 0.71
CA TYR A 404 1.17 23.92 1.39
C TYR A 404 0.97 22.56 2.08
N LEU A 405 -0.28 22.11 2.31
CA LEU A 405 -0.60 20.77 2.84
C LEU A 405 -0.78 19.70 1.76
N LYS A 406 -0.82 20.09 0.49
CA LYS A 406 -1.10 19.18 -0.64
C LYS A 406 -0.23 17.92 -0.64
N SER A 407 1.07 18.06 -0.41
CA SER A 407 2.00 16.93 -0.39
C SER A 407 1.74 15.95 0.75
N GLU A 408 1.34 16.46 1.92
CA GLU A 408 0.99 15.64 3.09
C GLU A 408 -0.31 14.86 2.84
N VAL A 409 -1.30 15.54 2.26
CA VAL A 409 -2.56 14.92 1.82
C VAL A 409 -2.31 13.82 0.78
N ILE A 410 -1.47 14.07 -0.23
CA ILE A 410 -1.12 13.07 -1.26
C ILE A 410 -0.43 11.86 -0.62
N ALA A 411 0.56 12.10 0.25
CA ALA A 411 1.29 11.02 0.92
C ALA A 411 0.34 10.14 1.74
N LEU A 412 -0.48 10.74 2.60
CA LEU A 412 -1.38 10.00 3.47
C LEU A 412 -2.52 9.30 2.72
N ALA A 413 -3.06 9.92 1.67
CA ALA A 413 -4.08 9.28 0.82
C ALA A 413 -3.51 8.09 0.03
N THR A 414 -2.26 8.20 -0.43
CA THR A 414 -1.57 7.13 -1.17
C THR A 414 -1.22 5.96 -0.27
N ASP A 415 -0.74 6.25 0.94
CA ASP A 415 -0.42 5.27 1.99
C ASP A 415 -1.67 4.49 2.40
N LYS A 416 -2.75 5.21 2.74
CA LYS A 416 -4.05 4.60 3.11
C LYS A 416 -4.86 4.08 1.91
N LYS A 417 -4.33 4.12 0.68
CA LYS A 417 -5.04 3.75 -0.57
C LYS A 417 -6.45 4.33 -0.67
N VAL A 418 -6.64 5.56 -0.20
CA VAL A 418 -7.93 6.25 -0.26
C VAL A 418 -8.20 6.68 -1.70
N THR A 419 -9.43 6.47 -2.18
CA THR A 419 -9.88 6.99 -3.48
C THR A 419 -10.66 8.28 -3.26
N ILE A 420 -10.22 9.40 -3.83
CA ILE A 420 -10.85 10.72 -3.65
C ILE A 420 -11.66 11.10 -4.89
N THR A 421 -12.97 11.21 -4.74
CA THR A 421 -13.88 11.79 -5.73
C THR A 421 -14.21 13.22 -5.35
N SER A 422 -13.79 14.17 -6.16
CA SER A 422 -13.98 15.59 -5.90
C SER A 422 -15.13 16.16 -6.70
N PHE A 423 -16.08 16.75 -6.00
CA PHE A 423 -17.18 17.50 -6.56
C PHE A 423 -16.92 18.99 -6.43
N TYR A 424 -17.06 19.73 -7.52
CA TYR A 424 -16.90 21.18 -7.52
C TYR A 424 -18.13 21.88 -8.10
N ALA A 425 -18.52 23.02 -7.53
CA ALA A 425 -19.56 23.87 -8.09
C ALA A 425 -18.95 25.13 -8.73
N THR A 426 -19.55 25.59 -9.83
CA THR A 426 -19.19 26.88 -10.43
C THR A 426 -19.96 27.99 -9.72
N PRO A 427 -19.36 29.12 -9.30
CA PRO A 427 -20.11 30.25 -8.80
C PRO A 427 -21.14 30.71 -9.82
N GLY A 428 -22.43 30.59 -9.48
CA GLY A 428 -23.51 31.13 -10.28
C GLY A 428 -23.31 32.64 -10.38
N VAL A 429 -23.24 33.16 -11.60
CA VAL A 429 -23.18 34.60 -11.88
C VAL A 429 -24.22 35.30 -11.00
N ARG A 430 -23.79 36.05 -9.99
CA ARG A 430 -24.67 36.95 -9.23
C ARG A 430 -25.18 38.03 -10.19
N LYS A 431 -26.28 37.77 -10.88
CA LYS A 431 -27.15 38.84 -11.39
C LYS A 431 -27.95 39.40 -10.21
N GLN A 432 -27.29 40.17 -9.34
CA GLN A 432 -28.02 41.05 -8.42
C GLN A 432 -27.51 42.48 -8.58
N PHE A 433 -28.35 43.23 -9.29
CA PHE A 433 -28.55 44.68 -9.24
C PHE A 433 -27.34 45.57 -9.49
N ALA A 434 -27.25 46.01 -10.74
CA ALA A 434 -26.69 47.30 -11.09
C ALA A 434 -27.37 48.41 -10.26
N GLN A 435 -26.75 48.81 -9.16
CA GLN A 435 -26.68 50.18 -8.64
C GLN A 435 -25.91 50.18 -7.31
N SER A 436 -24.59 50.35 -7.36
CA SER A 436 -23.87 51.35 -6.56
C SER A 436 -22.35 51.16 -6.71
N LYS A 437 -21.73 52.21 -7.27
CA LYS A 437 -20.34 52.69 -7.15
C LYS A 437 -19.23 51.69 -6.77
N SER A 438 -18.37 51.46 -7.76
CA SER A 438 -16.90 51.63 -7.66
C SER A 438 -16.23 51.02 -6.43
N ASN A 439 -15.91 49.73 -6.51
CA ASN A 439 -14.58 49.20 -6.21
C ASN A 439 -14.42 47.88 -6.94
N SER A 440 -13.31 47.75 -7.67
CA SER A 440 -12.93 46.54 -8.42
C SER A 440 -12.62 45.40 -7.45
N ILE A 441 -13.63 44.64 -7.07
CA ILE A 441 -13.46 43.31 -6.47
C ILE A 441 -13.22 42.36 -7.64
N GLY A 442 -12.03 41.78 -7.71
CA GLY A 442 -11.69 40.77 -8.72
C GLY A 442 -12.66 39.61 -8.62
N MET A 443 -13.50 39.41 -9.64
CA MET A 443 -14.26 38.18 -9.77
C MET A 443 -13.28 37.06 -10.11
N MET A 444 -13.16 36.06 -9.24
CA MET A 444 -12.46 34.81 -9.57
C MET A 444 -13.15 34.12 -10.74
N LYS A 445 -12.36 33.66 -11.69
CA LYS A 445 -12.86 32.99 -12.89
C LYS A 445 -13.11 31.52 -12.56
N VAL A 446 -14.12 30.95 -13.21
CA VAL A 446 -14.46 29.52 -13.11
C VAL A 446 -13.25 28.64 -13.47
N GLU A 447 -12.45 29.12 -14.42
CA GLU A 447 -11.20 28.51 -14.83
C GLU A 447 -10.22 28.35 -13.68
N ASP A 448 -10.17 29.25 -12.69
CA ASP A 448 -9.17 29.24 -11.61
C ASP A 448 -9.45 28.13 -10.57
N VAL A 449 -10.72 27.90 -10.20
CA VAL A 449 -11.14 26.80 -9.29
C VAL A 449 -10.94 25.45 -9.94
N ILE A 450 -11.31 25.36 -11.22
CA ILE A 450 -11.16 24.14 -12.01
C ILE A 450 -9.68 23.86 -12.26
N GLU A 451 -8.87 24.87 -12.56
CA GLU A 451 -7.42 24.70 -12.67
C GLU A 451 -6.84 24.23 -11.35
N ASP A 452 -7.18 24.82 -10.20
CA ASP A 452 -6.53 24.42 -8.95
C ASP A 452 -6.88 22.98 -8.55
N LEU A 453 -8.14 22.56 -8.70
CA LEU A 453 -8.56 21.18 -8.44
C LEU A 453 -8.10 20.19 -9.52
N ALA A 454 -8.02 20.59 -10.80
CA ALA A 454 -7.52 19.74 -11.87
C ALA A 454 -5.98 19.65 -11.88
N ASN A 455 -5.28 20.76 -11.59
CA ASN A 455 -3.83 20.84 -11.38
C ASN A 455 -3.44 20.30 -9.99
N SER A 456 -4.39 20.14 -9.06
CA SER A 456 -4.14 19.42 -7.81
C SER A 456 -3.67 18.00 -8.10
N ASN A 457 -4.13 17.40 -9.21
CA ASN A 457 -4.04 15.98 -9.52
C ASN A 457 -4.54 15.07 -8.37
N LEU A 458 -5.12 15.57 -7.27
CA LEU A 458 -5.36 14.79 -6.05
C LEU A 458 -6.32 13.62 -6.32
N ALA A 459 -7.46 13.91 -6.94
CA ALA A 459 -8.41 12.88 -7.35
C ALA A 459 -7.77 11.88 -8.32
N SER A 460 -6.98 12.34 -9.30
CA SER A 460 -6.33 11.44 -10.26
C SER A 460 -5.17 10.60 -9.69
N LEU A 461 -4.41 11.14 -8.73
CA LEU A 461 -3.31 10.45 -8.04
C LEU A 461 -3.86 9.30 -7.18
N THR A 462 -5.01 9.55 -6.55
CA THR A 462 -5.72 8.58 -5.71
C THR A 462 -6.59 7.61 -6.50
N GLY A 463 -6.65 7.74 -7.84
CA GLY A 463 -7.45 6.88 -8.71
C GLY A 463 -8.95 7.23 -8.76
N GLY A 464 -9.35 8.36 -8.17
CA GLY A 464 -10.66 8.95 -8.29
C GLY A 464 -10.76 9.97 -9.42
N VAL A 465 -11.74 10.87 -9.33
CA VAL A 465 -12.14 11.78 -10.42
C VAL A 465 -12.58 13.13 -9.88
N THR A 466 -12.60 14.13 -10.76
CA THR A 466 -13.19 15.44 -10.49
C THR A 466 -14.49 15.62 -11.29
N ILE A 467 -15.56 16.07 -10.65
CA ILE A 467 -16.92 16.16 -11.21
C ILE A 467 -17.48 17.56 -10.96
N GLY A 468 -17.90 18.24 -12.02
CA GLY A 468 -18.64 19.49 -11.91
C GLY A 468 -20.09 19.24 -11.52
N ILE A 469 -20.56 19.85 -10.44
CA ILE A 469 -21.95 19.79 -10.00
C ILE A 469 -22.76 20.87 -10.70
N ASN A 470 -23.90 20.48 -11.28
CA ASN A 470 -24.95 21.39 -11.71
C ASN A 470 -26.22 21.10 -10.89
N PRO A 471 -26.87 22.13 -10.30
CA PRO A 471 -28.17 22.04 -9.63
C PRO A 471 -29.27 21.24 -10.34
N GLN A 472 -29.15 21.04 -11.65
CA GLN A 472 -30.13 20.30 -12.47
C GLN A 472 -29.75 18.83 -12.74
N ALA A 473 -28.61 18.32 -12.24
CA ALA A 473 -28.02 17.04 -12.64
C ALA A 473 -27.91 15.98 -11.52
N LEU A 474 -28.74 16.05 -10.46
CA LEU A 474 -28.69 15.13 -9.30
C LEU A 474 -28.69 13.64 -9.67
N ASN A 475 -29.55 13.24 -10.61
CA ASN A 475 -29.67 11.83 -11.02
C ASN A 475 -28.36 11.29 -11.63
N THR A 476 -27.65 12.11 -12.42
CA THR A 476 -26.38 11.71 -13.04
C THR A 476 -25.28 11.51 -12.02
N THR A 477 -25.27 12.29 -10.95
CA THR A 477 -24.31 12.09 -9.85
C THR A 477 -24.59 10.79 -9.11
N ALA A 478 -25.86 10.48 -8.83
CA ALA A 478 -26.26 9.22 -8.21
C ALA A 478 -25.87 8.01 -9.08
N ASP A 479 -26.15 8.04 -10.39
CA ASP A 479 -25.74 6.99 -11.33
C ASP A 479 -24.23 6.77 -11.32
N TYR A 480 -23.46 7.85 -11.28
CA TYR A 480 -22.00 7.80 -11.20
C TYR A 480 -21.51 7.10 -9.92
N ILE A 481 -22.06 7.49 -8.78
CA ILE A 481 -21.69 6.91 -7.49
C ILE A 481 -22.07 5.43 -7.46
N ILE A 482 -23.29 5.07 -7.87
CA ILE A 482 -23.74 3.67 -7.96
C ILE A 482 -22.74 2.84 -8.78
N GLN A 483 -22.34 3.35 -9.95
CA GLN A 483 -21.34 2.68 -10.77
C GLN A 483 -20.01 2.51 -10.00
N GLN A 484 -19.47 3.55 -9.38
CA GLN A 484 -18.20 3.42 -8.64
C GLN A 484 -18.29 2.46 -7.44
N LEU A 485 -19.49 2.26 -6.88
CA LEU A 485 -19.72 1.37 -5.75
C LEU A 485 -19.83 -0.11 -6.12
N GLU A 486 -19.91 -0.43 -7.41
CA GLU A 486 -19.56 -1.77 -7.91
C GLU A 486 -18.04 -2.03 -7.87
N GLY A 487 -17.26 -1.10 -7.28
CA GLY A 487 -15.81 -0.96 -7.34
C GLY A 487 -14.99 -2.24 -7.22
N ASP A 488 -15.40 -3.17 -6.37
CA ASP A 488 -14.72 -4.45 -6.17
C ASP A 488 -14.69 -5.32 -7.43
N LYS A 489 -15.78 -5.23 -8.19
CA LYS A 489 -15.96 -5.88 -9.49
C LYS A 489 -15.56 -4.96 -10.64
N LEU A 490 -15.37 -3.66 -10.41
CA LEU A 490 -14.91 -2.76 -11.46
C LEU A 490 -13.40 -2.79 -11.61
N LYS A 491 -12.95 -3.40 -12.71
CA LYS A 491 -11.56 -3.47 -13.08
C LYS A 491 -11.25 -2.41 -14.13
N THR A 492 -10.30 -1.53 -13.84
CA THR A 492 -9.88 -0.49 -14.80
C THR A 492 -9.09 -1.12 -15.94
N ILE A 493 -9.50 -0.80 -17.16
CA ILE A 493 -8.88 -1.29 -18.40
C ILE A 493 -8.04 -0.18 -19.03
N VAL A 494 -8.59 1.04 -19.08
CA VAL A 494 -7.92 2.24 -19.58
C VAL A 494 -8.26 3.41 -18.67
N LEU A 495 -7.25 4.20 -18.31
CA LEU A 495 -7.42 5.49 -17.65
C LEU A 495 -6.35 6.47 -18.15
N GLY A 496 -6.77 7.57 -18.78
CA GLY A 496 -5.83 8.58 -19.24
C GLY A 496 -6.49 9.79 -19.89
N LYS A 497 -5.66 10.78 -20.24
CA LYS A 497 -6.10 11.97 -20.99
C LYS A 497 -6.05 11.69 -22.49
N GLY A 498 -6.94 12.35 -23.24
CA GLY A 498 -7.02 12.28 -24.70
C GLY A 498 -7.29 13.63 -25.34
N TYR A 499 -6.84 13.77 -26.59
CA TYR A 499 -7.11 14.92 -27.47
C TYR A 499 -7.09 14.42 -28.92
N ASN A 500 -8.26 14.29 -29.56
CA ASN A 500 -8.38 13.64 -30.88
C ASN A 500 -7.63 12.29 -30.95
N THR A 501 -7.74 11.48 -29.88
CA THR A 501 -7.01 10.23 -29.71
C THR A 501 -7.93 9.02 -29.77
N ASN A 502 -7.39 7.91 -30.25
CA ASN A 502 -8.03 6.60 -30.19
C ASN A 502 -7.42 5.78 -29.06
N PHE A 503 -8.24 5.00 -28.37
CA PHE A 503 -7.81 4.12 -27.30
C PHE A 503 -8.14 2.68 -27.65
N THR A 504 -7.13 1.85 -27.76
CA THR A 504 -7.29 0.42 -28.06
C THR A 504 -7.09 -0.41 -26.80
N PHE A 505 -7.97 -1.38 -26.57
CA PHE A 505 -8.00 -2.17 -25.33
C PHE A 505 -8.62 -3.54 -25.54
N TYR A 506 -8.39 -4.47 -24.62
CA TYR A 506 -8.99 -5.81 -24.65
C TYR A 506 -10.18 -5.94 -23.70
N ILE A 507 -11.25 -6.58 -24.18
CA ILE A 507 -12.34 -7.13 -23.37
C ILE A 507 -12.16 -8.64 -23.28
N ASP A 508 -12.06 -9.13 -22.06
CA ASP A 508 -11.90 -10.56 -21.77
C ASP A 508 -13.23 -11.23 -21.42
N ALA A 509 -13.25 -12.57 -21.43
CA ALA A 509 -14.46 -13.37 -21.25
C ALA A 509 -15.12 -13.23 -19.87
N THR A 510 -14.42 -12.69 -18.87
CA THR A 510 -14.96 -12.49 -17.52
C THR A 510 -15.68 -11.15 -17.37
N ILE A 511 -15.53 -10.23 -18.34
CA ILE A 511 -16.19 -8.93 -18.30
C ILE A 511 -17.65 -9.10 -18.74
N THR A 512 -18.58 -8.77 -17.85
CA THR A 512 -20.03 -8.83 -18.14
C THR A 512 -20.58 -7.50 -18.62
N VAL A 513 -20.01 -6.39 -18.15
CA VAL A 513 -20.44 -5.03 -18.48
C VAL A 513 -19.21 -4.15 -18.65
N LEU A 514 -19.15 -3.41 -19.76
CA LEU A 514 -18.18 -2.34 -19.99
C LEU A 514 -18.80 -0.99 -19.66
N TYR A 515 -18.15 -0.27 -18.76
CA TYR A 515 -18.48 1.09 -18.39
C TYR A 515 -17.48 2.06 -18.98
N ILE A 516 -17.98 3.07 -19.69
CA ILE A 516 -17.16 4.13 -20.29
C ILE A 516 -17.55 5.45 -19.66
N LYS A 517 -16.55 6.16 -19.16
CA LYS A 517 -16.69 7.51 -18.64
C LYS A 517 -15.81 8.47 -19.44
N LEU A 518 -16.40 9.60 -19.81
CA LEU A 518 -15.70 10.74 -20.38
C LEU A 518 -15.97 11.95 -19.50
N SER A 519 -14.91 12.60 -19.03
CA SER A 519 -15.03 13.86 -18.29
C SER A 519 -14.09 14.92 -18.84
N ALA A 520 -14.53 16.17 -18.87
CA ALA A 520 -13.72 17.29 -19.33
C ALA A 520 -14.02 18.55 -18.53
N THR A 521 -13.06 19.46 -18.46
CA THR A 521 -13.23 20.78 -17.84
C THR A 521 -14.04 21.74 -18.72
N THR A 522 -14.22 21.41 -19.99
CA THR A 522 -15.02 22.18 -20.95
C THR A 522 -16.19 21.35 -21.46
N SER A 523 -17.23 22.01 -21.97
CA SER A 523 -18.48 21.32 -22.31
C SER A 523 -18.33 20.26 -23.43
N LEU A 524 -18.96 19.11 -23.23
CA LEU A 524 -19.04 17.94 -24.11
C LEU A 524 -20.36 17.85 -24.92
N LEU A 525 -21.32 18.79 -24.78
CA LEU A 525 -22.70 18.67 -25.30
C LEU A 525 -22.86 18.61 -26.83
N SER A 526 -21.76 18.63 -27.60
CA SER A 526 -21.75 18.49 -29.06
C SER A 526 -20.98 17.25 -29.53
N THR A 527 -20.71 16.31 -28.62
CA THR A 527 -19.76 15.24 -28.85
C THR A 527 -20.34 13.87 -28.57
N ASN A 528 -19.94 12.88 -29.37
CA ASN A 528 -20.21 11.46 -29.16
C ASN A 528 -18.95 10.67 -29.47
N ILE A 529 -18.72 9.59 -28.72
CA ILE A 529 -17.69 8.61 -29.06
C ILE A 529 -18.24 7.57 -30.02
N LYS A 530 -17.32 6.90 -30.71
CA LYS A 530 -17.61 5.69 -31.49
C LYS A 530 -16.76 4.56 -30.96
N LEU A 531 -17.28 3.35 -31.05
CA LEU A 531 -16.59 2.13 -30.67
C LEU A 531 -16.41 1.27 -31.91
N ILE A 532 -15.22 0.69 -32.07
CA ILE A 532 -14.95 -0.35 -33.05
C ILE A 532 -14.85 -1.66 -32.27
N ARG A 533 -15.72 -2.62 -32.60
CA ARG A 533 -15.77 -3.94 -31.98
C ARG A 533 -14.62 -4.83 -32.48
N PRO A 534 -14.36 -5.98 -31.82
CA PRO A 534 -13.37 -6.96 -32.28
C PRO A 534 -13.65 -7.47 -33.69
N THR A 535 -14.92 -7.53 -34.09
CA THR A 535 -15.36 -7.90 -35.44
C THR A 535 -15.03 -6.84 -36.51
N GLY A 536 -14.63 -5.63 -36.11
CA GLY A 536 -14.41 -4.46 -36.97
C GLY A 536 -15.64 -3.58 -37.16
N ASP A 537 -16.80 -3.95 -36.61
CA ASP A 537 -18.03 -3.18 -36.75
C ASP A 537 -18.01 -1.89 -35.93
N LEU A 538 -18.55 -0.81 -36.52
CA LEU A 538 -18.73 0.46 -35.84
C LEU A 538 -20.00 0.45 -34.99
N PHE A 539 -19.88 0.78 -33.71
CA PHE A 539 -20.96 0.89 -32.75
C PHE A 539 -20.98 2.30 -32.12
N ILE A 540 -22.14 2.97 -32.13
CA ILE A 540 -22.32 4.29 -31.54
C ILE A 540 -23.14 4.13 -30.26
N PRO A 541 -22.51 4.21 -29.07
CA PRO A 541 -23.22 4.01 -27.80
C PRO A 541 -24.07 5.23 -27.45
N ILE A 542 -25.17 4.99 -26.73
CA ILE A 542 -26.04 6.04 -26.17
C ILE A 542 -25.63 6.22 -24.70
N PRO A 543 -25.38 7.46 -24.23
CA PRO A 543 -25.03 7.67 -22.84
C PRO A 543 -26.23 7.33 -21.95
N VAL A 544 -25.98 6.56 -20.90
CA VAL A 544 -26.98 6.28 -19.85
C VAL A 544 -27.21 7.50 -18.97
N SER A 545 -26.18 8.34 -18.83
CA SER A 545 -26.24 9.59 -18.10
C SER A 545 -25.29 10.61 -18.73
N GLN A 546 -25.72 11.86 -18.84
CA GLN A 546 -24.93 12.92 -19.44
C GLN A 546 -25.18 14.28 -18.78
N THR A 547 -24.10 15.04 -18.60
CA THR A 547 -24.12 16.46 -18.21
C THR A 547 -23.32 17.27 -19.22
N ALA A 548 -23.15 18.56 -18.98
CA ALA A 548 -22.25 19.36 -19.79
C ALA A 548 -20.80 18.88 -19.76
N TYR A 549 -20.36 18.17 -18.71
CA TYR A 549 -18.93 17.88 -18.45
C TYR A 549 -18.63 16.39 -18.23
N LEU A 550 -19.66 15.54 -18.18
CA LEU A 550 -19.55 14.12 -17.87
C LEU A 550 -20.51 13.32 -18.74
N PHE A 551 -20.00 12.32 -19.45
CA PHE A 551 -20.79 11.36 -20.22
C PHE A 551 -20.47 9.97 -19.70
N MET A 552 -21.51 9.18 -19.45
CA MET A 552 -21.42 7.81 -18.97
C MET A 552 -22.13 6.86 -19.91
N TYR A 553 -21.49 5.74 -20.23
CA TYR A 553 -22.02 4.69 -21.08
C TYR A 553 -21.93 3.35 -20.36
N THR A 554 -22.92 2.49 -20.61
CA THR A 554 -22.97 1.12 -20.11
C THR A 554 -23.21 0.21 -21.30
N ILE A 555 -22.32 -0.76 -21.50
CA ILE A 555 -22.32 -1.63 -22.66
C ILE A 555 -22.30 -3.07 -22.15
N PRO A 556 -23.39 -3.84 -22.30
CA PRO A 556 -23.40 -5.23 -21.89
C PRO A 556 -22.54 -6.06 -22.83
N ILE A 557 -21.73 -6.95 -22.27
CA ILE A 557 -20.91 -7.93 -23.00
C ILE A 557 -21.65 -9.26 -22.93
N THR A 558 -22.17 -9.72 -24.07
CA THR A 558 -23.18 -10.80 -24.07
C THR A 558 -22.85 -11.94 -25.03
N SER A 559 -21.90 -11.74 -25.93
CA SER A 559 -21.55 -12.70 -26.95
C SER A 559 -20.03 -12.88 -27.02
N SER A 560 -19.59 -14.01 -27.59
CA SER A 560 -18.17 -14.23 -27.87
C SER A 560 -17.61 -13.23 -28.87
N ASP A 561 -18.44 -12.63 -29.71
CA ASP A 561 -18.05 -11.61 -30.70
C ASP A 561 -17.68 -10.27 -30.02
N ASP A 562 -18.06 -10.08 -28.76
CA ASP A 562 -17.68 -8.92 -27.95
C ASP A 562 -16.31 -9.12 -27.26
N ILE A 563 -15.74 -10.33 -27.28
CA ILE A 563 -14.44 -10.65 -26.67
C ILE A 563 -13.31 -10.33 -27.66
N GLY A 564 -12.26 -9.67 -27.18
CA GLY A 564 -11.08 -9.31 -27.96
C GLY A 564 -10.81 -7.82 -27.97
N GLN A 565 -10.18 -7.34 -29.04
CA GLN A 565 -9.67 -5.98 -29.11
C GLN A 565 -10.76 -4.99 -29.54
N TRP A 566 -11.01 -3.98 -28.72
CA TRP A 566 -11.89 -2.85 -29.00
C TRP A 566 -11.08 -1.59 -29.26
N THR A 567 -11.68 -0.62 -29.95
CA THR A 567 -11.13 0.74 -30.05
C THR A 567 -12.19 1.79 -29.75
N VAL A 568 -11.93 2.68 -28.80
CA VAL A 568 -12.69 3.93 -28.64
C VAL A 568 -12.10 4.98 -29.57
N VAL A 569 -12.93 5.52 -30.45
CA VAL A 569 -12.60 6.66 -31.29
C VAL A 569 -13.14 7.92 -30.62
N SER A 570 -12.23 8.72 -30.08
CA SER A 570 -12.53 9.98 -29.40
C SER A 570 -12.09 11.15 -30.28
N ASP A 571 -12.92 11.48 -31.28
CA ASP A 571 -12.73 12.62 -32.21
C ASP A 571 -13.04 13.97 -31.51
N LEU A 572 -12.52 14.16 -30.30
CA LEU A 572 -12.81 15.30 -29.45
C LEU A 572 -11.65 16.29 -29.51
N ALA A 573 -11.88 17.44 -30.14
CA ALA A 573 -10.91 18.55 -30.23
C ALA A 573 -10.75 19.32 -28.91
N ARG A 574 -10.77 18.60 -27.78
CA ARG A 574 -10.76 19.07 -26.40
C ARG A 574 -10.07 18.04 -25.55
N THR A 575 -9.24 18.50 -24.61
CA THR A 575 -8.65 17.62 -23.61
C THR A 575 -9.77 17.05 -22.74
N HIS A 576 -9.80 15.73 -22.63
CA HIS A 576 -10.75 14.99 -21.82
C HIS A 576 -10.05 13.82 -21.15
N THR A 577 -10.60 13.34 -20.05
CA THR A 577 -10.20 12.09 -19.41
C THR A 577 -11.17 11.00 -19.86
N ILE A 578 -10.62 9.87 -20.31
CA ILE A 578 -11.37 8.64 -20.55
C ILE A 578 -11.05 7.64 -19.44
N GLN A 579 -12.09 6.99 -18.94
CA GLN A 579 -11.97 5.87 -18.01
C GLN A 579 -12.85 4.72 -18.50
N LEU A 580 -12.24 3.57 -18.73
CA LEU A 580 -12.89 2.31 -19.10
C LEU A 580 -12.77 1.34 -17.94
N ASN A 581 -13.91 0.87 -17.44
CA ASN A 581 -13.95 -0.16 -16.39
C ASN A 581 -14.79 -1.35 -16.88
N GLY A 582 -14.29 -2.57 -16.67
CA GLY A 582 -15.06 -3.80 -16.87
C GLY A 582 -15.57 -4.34 -15.54
N GLN A 583 -16.84 -4.75 -15.48
CA GLN A 583 -17.36 -5.54 -14.38
C GLN A 583 -16.84 -6.98 -14.51
N SER A 584 -15.91 -7.38 -13.65
CA SER A 584 -15.18 -8.66 -13.71
C SER A 584 -14.60 -9.02 -12.34
N GLU A 585 -14.53 -10.32 -12.06
CA GLU A 585 -13.78 -10.86 -10.90
C GLU A 585 -12.28 -11.03 -11.21
N ALA A 586 -11.90 -11.13 -12.50
CA ALA A 586 -10.50 -11.30 -12.92
C ALA A 586 -9.68 -10.04 -12.65
N SER A 587 -8.57 -10.20 -11.95
CA SER A 587 -7.64 -9.14 -11.60
C SER A 587 -6.26 -9.43 -12.20
N CYS A 588 -5.52 -8.35 -12.48
CA CYS A 588 -4.09 -8.35 -12.72
C CYS A 588 -3.60 -7.04 -12.11
N ILE A 589 -2.87 -7.14 -11.00
CA ILE A 589 -2.42 -5.99 -10.20
C ILE A 589 -0.91 -5.89 -10.36
N SER A 590 -0.43 -4.72 -10.75
CA SER A 590 0.99 -4.42 -10.95
C SER A 590 1.49 -3.43 -9.89
N THR A 591 2.52 -3.81 -9.17
CA THR A 591 3.11 -3.00 -8.09
C THR A 591 4.61 -2.84 -8.28
N LEU A 592 5.14 -1.65 -7.96
CA LEU A 592 6.58 -1.45 -7.90
C LEU A 592 7.17 -2.20 -6.72
N GLN A 593 8.32 -2.82 -6.95
CA GLN A 593 9.04 -3.64 -6.01
C GLN A 593 10.50 -3.17 -5.93
N GLN A 594 11.08 -3.26 -4.74
CA GLN A 594 12.50 -3.08 -4.50
C GLN A 594 13.14 -4.43 -4.14
N GLN A 595 14.32 -4.70 -4.71
CA GLN A 595 15.07 -5.90 -4.35
C GLN A 595 15.65 -5.76 -2.94
N ILE A 596 15.54 -6.83 -2.17
CA ILE A 596 16.13 -6.95 -0.84
C ILE A 596 17.64 -7.20 -1.01
N ILE A 597 18.48 -6.36 -0.39
CA ILE A 597 19.94 -6.41 -0.51
C ILE A 597 20.48 -7.43 0.49
N GLY A 598 21.26 -8.41 0.03
CA GLY A 598 21.90 -9.41 0.91
C GLY A 598 21.51 -10.85 0.60
N THR A 599 20.35 -11.05 -0.02
CA THR A 599 19.87 -12.34 -0.50
C THR A 599 20.23 -12.59 -1.97
N SER A 600 20.36 -13.84 -2.39
CA SER A 600 20.65 -14.17 -3.80
C SER A 600 19.40 -14.03 -4.68
N ASP A 601 19.47 -13.07 -5.60
CA ASP A 601 18.75 -12.87 -6.87
C ASP A 601 17.21 -12.76 -6.98
N LEU A 602 16.37 -13.10 -6.00
CA LEU A 602 14.90 -13.02 -6.23
C LEU A 602 14.01 -12.59 -5.04
N SER A 603 14.55 -12.02 -3.96
CA SER A 603 13.70 -11.47 -2.88
C SER A 603 13.40 -10.00 -3.12
N PHE A 604 12.12 -9.64 -3.06
CA PHE A 604 11.63 -8.28 -3.29
C PHE A 604 10.50 -7.91 -2.33
N THR A 605 10.32 -6.62 -2.10
CA THR A 605 9.27 -6.06 -1.24
C THR A 605 8.60 -4.86 -1.93
N PRO A 606 7.30 -4.59 -1.66
CA PRO A 606 6.62 -3.45 -2.25
C PRO A 606 7.37 -2.14 -2.00
N LEU A 607 7.50 -1.31 -3.03
CA LEU A 607 8.08 0.02 -2.87
C LEU A 607 7.10 0.92 -2.11
N THR A 608 7.49 1.33 -0.90
CA THR A 608 6.69 2.20 -0.02
C THR A 608 6.94 3.71 -0.24
N THR A 609 7.84 4.06 -1.16
CA THR A 609 8.22 5.45 -1.45
C THR A 609 8.01 5.81 -2.91
N HIS A 610 8.05 7.10 -3.22
CA HIS A 610 8.12 7.55 -4.62
C HIS A 610 9.45 7.06 -5.25
N PRO A 611 9.41 6.45 -6.45
CA PRO A 611 10.62 5.95 -7.08
C PRO A 611 11.54 7.09 -7.51
N ILE A 612 12.85 6.86 -7.52
CA ILE A 612 13.80 7.84 -8.02
C ILE A 612 13.79 7.84 -9.55
N SER A 613 13.76 9.02 -10.16
CA SER A 613 13.85 9.18 -11.61
C SER A 613 15.13 8.56 -12.17
N ASN A 614 15.03 7.86 -13.30
CA ASN A 614 16.10 7.12 -13.97
C ASN A 614 16.73 5.98 -13.14
N GLN A 615 16.13 5.61 -12.01
CA GLN A 615 16.53 4.45 -11.22
C GLN A 615 16.25 3.15 -11.99
N SER A 616 17.18 2.19 -11.95
CA SER A 616 17.10 0.95 -12.75
C SER A 616 17.17 -0.35 -11.93
N ASP A 617 17.18 -0.26 -10.61
CA ASP A 617 17.23 -1.37 -9.65
C ASP A 617 15.83 -1.72 -9.08
N LEU A 618 14.76 -1.22 -9.70
CA LEU A 618 13.39 -1.54 -9.34
C LEU A 618 12.79 -2.58 -10.29
N PHE A 619 11.75 -3.24 -9.79
CA PHE A 619 10.99 -4.25 -10.50
C PHE A 619 9.50 -3.91 -10.46
N VAL A 620 8.73 -4.50 -11.38
CA VAL A 620 7.28 -4.53 -11.34
C VAL A 620 6.84 -5.97 -11.15
N LEU A 621 6.11 -6.24 -10.07
CA LEU A 621 5.44 -7.51 -9.85
C LEU A 621 3.99 -7.40 -10.33
N THR A 622 3.59 -8.29 -11.23
CA THR A 622 2.21 -8.45 -11.67
C THR A 622 1.65 -9.77 -11.17
N VAL A 623 0.57 -9.69 -10.41
CA VAL A 623 -0.17 -10.86 -9.89
C VAL A 623 -1.56 -10.86 -10.50
N CYS A 624 -1.95 -11.98 -11.10
CA CYS A 624 -3.27 -12.13 -11.72
C CYS A 624 -4.08 -13.26 -11.08
N GLU A 625 -5.38 -13.02 -10.90
CA GLU A 625 -6.29 -13.93 -10.21
C GLU A 625 -7.64 -14.03 -10.93
N SER A 626 -8.40 -15.08 -10.59
CA SER A 626 -9.74 -15.34 -11.14
C SER A 626 -9.82 -15.36 -12.68
N LEU A 627 -8.76 -15.86 -13.33
CA LEU A 627 -8.67 -16.00 -14.78
C LEU A 627 -9.40 -17.26 -15.26
N THR A 628 -9.82 -17.26 -16.53
CA THR A 628 -10.51 -18.40 -17.18
C THR A 628 -9.56 -19.52 -17.60
N SER A 629 -8.28 -19.21 -17.79
CA SER A 629 -7.25 -20.13 -18.27
C SER A 629 -5.90 -19.72 -17.68
N ASN A 630 -4.91 -20.62 -17.80
CA ASN A 630 -3.54 -20.33 -17.37
C ASN A 630 -2.92 -19.27 -18.27
N ILE A 631 -2.05 -18.45 -17.67
CA ILE A 631 -1.31 -17.41 -18.37
C ILE A 631 -0.17 -18.05 -19.15
N THR A 632 0.10 -17.61 -20.38
CA THR A 632 1.30 -17.95 -21.14
C THR A 632 2.38 -16.90 -20.94
N ASP A 633 2.04 -15.62 -21.12
CA ASP A 633 2.92 -14.47 -20.98
C ASP A 633 2.20 -13.24 -20.39
N VAL A 634 2.98 -12.31 -19.83
CA VAL A 634 2.47 -11.02 -19.34
C VAL A 634 3.34 -9.88 -19.87
N HIS A 635 2.70 -8.96 -20.59
CA HIS A 635 3.28 -7.70 -21.02
C HIS A 635 2.88 -6.58 -20.07
N ILE A 636 3.87 -5.81 -19.59
CA ILE A 636 3.65 -4.67 -18.70
C ILE A 636 4.00 -3.40 -19.44
N ASN A 637 3.02 -2.54 -19.66
CA ASN A 637 3.18 -1.24 -20.31
C ASN A 637 3.26 -0.13 -19.27
N VAL A 638 4.23 0.75 -19.44
CA VAL A 638 4.38 2.00 -18.71
C VAL A 638 3.68 3.09 -19.53
N MET A 639 2.54 3.57 -19.04
CA MET A 639 1.64 4.48 -19.76
C MET A 639 1.89 5.93 -19.37
N ASP A 640 1.88 6.84 -20.36
CA ASP A 640 1.94 8.29 -20.13
C ASP A 640 0.63 8.81 -19.51
N VAL A 641 0.72 9.65 -18.48
CA VAL A 641 -0.47 10.20 -17.78
C VAL A 641 -1.16 11.30 -18.60
N ASN A 642 -0.41 12.03 -19.43
CA ASN A 642 -0.89 13.16 -20.23
C ASN A 642 -1.42 12.74 -21.59
N ASP A 643 -1.00 11.58 -22.09
CA ASP A 643 -1.56 10.92 -23.27
C ASP A 643 -1.78 9.44 -22.98
N GLY A 644 -3.01 9.08 -22.62
CA GLY A 644 -3.35 7.70 -22.25
C GLY A 644 -3.26 6.70 -23.41
N SER A 645 -3.02 7.15 -24.64
CA SER A 645 -2.76 6.28 -25.80
C SER A 645 -1.26 5.98 -25.99
N LYS A 646 -0.38 6.72 -25.32
CA LYS A 646 1.08 6.63 -25.46
C LYS A 646 1.68 5.67 -24.44
N ILE A 647 2.31 4.62 -24.95
CA ILE A 647 3.16 3.71 -24.19
C ILE A 647 4.58 4.29 -24.15
N LEU A 648 5.09 4.58 -22.96
CA LEU A 648 6.46 5.05 -22.73
C LEU A 648 7.47 3.93 -22.93
N MET A 649 7.16 2.74 -22.42
CA MET A 649 7.93 1.51 -22.60
C MET A 649 7.09 0.27 -22.31
N THR A 650 7.50 -0.88 -22.85
CA THR A 650 6.94 -2.21 -22.55
C THR A 650 8.03 -3.05 -21.90
N LEU A 651 7.72 -3.67 -20.77
CA LEU A 651 8.64 -4.49 -19.98
C LEU A 651 8.41 -5.97 -20.28
N ASN A 652 9.50 -6.72 -20.38
CA ASN A 652 9.47 -8.17 -20.49
C ASN A 652 9.44 -8.79 -19.09
N SER A 653 8.44 -9.62 -18.83
CA SER A 653 8.29 -10.28 -17.53
C SER A 653 8.86 -11.69 -17.54
N ILE A 654 9.22 -12.17 -16.35
CA ILE A 654 9.58 -13.55 -16.08
C ILE A 654 8.60 -14.12 -15.05
N ARG A 655 8.13 -15.34 -15.28
CA ARG A 655 7.30 -16.04 -14.28
C ARG A 655 8.16 -16.41 -13.08
N ILE A 656 7.66 -16.09 -11.89
CA ILE A 656 8.22 -16.49 -10.61
C ILE A 656 7.20 -17.39 -9.89
N THR A 657 7.65 -18.59 -9.53
CA THR A 657 6.84 -19.82 -9.41
C THR A 657 5.76 -19.81 -8.33
N SER A 658 5.75 -18.84 -7.42
CA SER A 658 4.79 -18.71 -6.32
C SER A 658 4.05 -17.37 -6.24
N THR A 659 4.52 -16.32 -6.92
CA THR A 659 4.08 -14.93 -6.66
C THR A 659 3.47 -14.26 -7.88
N GLY A 660 3.93 -14.54 -9.11
CA GLY A 660 3.39 -13.90 -10.32
C GLY A 660 4.43 -13.73 -11.42
N PHE A 661 4.45 -12.53 -12.01
CA PHE A 661 5.34 -12.15 -13.12
C PHE A 661 6.15 -10.93 -12.72
N LEU A 662 7.47 -11.00 -12.87
CA LEU A 662 8.38 -9.94 -12.47
C LEU A 662 9.07 -9.34 -13.69
N ALA A 663 9.10 -8.02 -13.80
CA ALA A 663 9.82 -7.32 -14.86
C ALA A 663 10.71 -6.23 -14.29
N LYS A 664 11.94 -6.11 -14.80
CA LYS A 664 12.84 -5.00 -14.42
C LYS A 664 12.38 -3.70 -15.09
N ILE A 665 12.38 -2.59 -14.34
CA ILE A 665 11.98 -1.28 -14.85
C ILE A 665 13.11 -0.26 -14.69
N THR A 666 13.26 0.60 -15.69
CA THR A 666 13.97 1.89 -15.52
C THR A 666 12.92 2.97 -15.37
N ILE A 667 12.94 3.67 -14.25
CA ILE A 667 11.92 4.64 -13.88
C ILE A 667 11.99 5.85 -14.83
N PRO A 668 10.90 6.19 -15.55
CA PRO A 668 10.85 7.39 -16.37
C PRO A 668 11.07 8.67 -15.55
N ASP A 669 11.37 9.77 -16.24
CA ASP A 669 11.44 11.12 -15.66
C ASP A 669 10.10 11.87 -15.69
N VAL A 670 9.03 11.18 -16.10
CA VAL A 670 7.66 11.69 -16.17
C VAL A 670 6.71 10.83 -15.34
N GLU A 671 5.59 11.41 -14.92
CA GLU A 671 4.52 10.66 -14.25
C GLU A 671 3.94 9.57 -15.17
N PHE A 672 3.70 8.39 -14.61
CA PHE A 672 3.24 7.24 -15.38
C PHE A 672 2.22 6.37 -14.62
N ARG A 673 1.57 5.47 -15.36
CA ARG A 673 0.75 4.36 -14.81
C ARG A 673 1.27 3.02 -15.31
N LEU A 674 0.96 1.96 -14.59
CA LEU A 674 1.23 0.59 -15.04
C LEU A 674 -0.04 -0.02 -15.65
N SER A 675 0.11 -0.67 -16.79
CA SER A 675 -0.93 -1.50 -17.41
C SER A 675 -0.36 -2.89 -17.70
N SER A 676 -1.09 -3.93 -17.33
CA SER A 676 -0.72 -5.32 -17.59
C SER A 676 -1.66 -5.94 -18.61
N THR A 677 -1.10 -6.66 -19.59
CA THR A 677 -1.85 -7.49 -20.54
C THR A 677 -1.32 -8.92 -20.41
N ALA A 678 -2.16 -9.81 -19.88
CA ALA A 678 -1.86 -11.24 -19.76
C ALA A 678 -2.44 -11.99 -20.96
N GLU A 679 -1.61 -12.77 -21.63
CA GLU A 679 -2.02 -13.72 -22.66
C GLU A 679 -2.35 -15.07 -22.00
N LEU A 680 -3.45 -15.69 -22.39
CA LEU A 680 -3.90 -16.96 -21.83
C LEU A 680 -3.65 -18.12 -22.81
N GLU A 681 -3.59 -19.35 -22.30
CA GLU A 681 -3.37 -20.57 -23.12
C GLU A 681 -4.45 -20.79 -24.19
N ASP A 682 -5.64 -20.21 -24.02
CA ASP A 682 -6.73 -20.26 -25.01
C ASP A 682 -6.60 -19.18 -26.12
N GLY A 683 -5.53 -18.37 -26.09
CA GLY A 683 -5.26 -17.30 -27.05
C GLY A 683 -6.00 -15.99 -26.77
N THR A 684 -6.75 -15.90 -25.68
CA THR A 684 -7.42 -14.66 -25.25
C THR A 684 -6.51 -13.79 -24.37
N TYR A 685 -6.91 -12.54 -24.14
CA TYR A 685 -6.11 -11.56 -23.41
C TYR A 685 -6.92 -10.95 -22.27
N VAL A 686 -6.26 -10.73 -21.13
CA VAL A 686 -6.80 -9.99 -19.98
C VAL A 686 -5.98 -8.73 -19.79
N GLN A 687 -6.61 -7.56 -19.97
CA GLN A 687 -5.96 -6.26 -19.78
C GLN A 687 -6.48 -5.55 -18.53
N ARG A 688 -5.56 -5.07 -17.70
CA ARG A 688 -5.86 -4.24 -16.52
C ARG A 688 -4.89 -3.06 -16.45
N GLN A 689 -5.31 -1.97 -15.83
CA GLN A 689 -4.50 -0.79 -15.61
C GLN A 689 -4.67 -0.26 -14.20
N GLU A 690 -3.55 0.08 -13.56
CA GLU A 690 -3.54 0.69 -12.25
C GLU A 690 -4.13 2.10 -12.30
N LYS A 691 -4.98 2.42 -11.32
CA LYS A 691 -5.59 3.76 -11.24
C LYS A 691 -4.59 4.80 -10.74
N GLN A 692 -3.73 4.42 -9.79
CA GLN A 692 -2.77 5.31 -9.13
C GLN A 692 -1.68 5.76 -10.11
N ILE A 693 -1.35 7.05 -10.05
CA ILE A 693 -0.21 7.61 -10.79
C ILE A 693 1.04 7.39 -9.95
N ILE A 694 2.10 6.94 -10.61
CA ILE A 694 3.44 6.90 -10.04
C ILE A 694 4.16 8.18 -10.46
N SER A 695 4.53 8.99 -9.48
CA SER A 695 5.28 10.24 -9.68
C SER A 695 6.73 10.05 -9.24
N PRO A 696 7.70 10.02 -10.18
CA PRO A 696 9.12 9.94 -9.86
C PRO A 696 9.64 11.19 -9.12
N THR A 697 10.66 11.02 -8.29
CA THR A 697 11.33 12.11 -7.57
C THR A 697 12.84 12.09 -7.80
N SER A 698 13.52 13.21 -7.49
CA SER A 698 14.99 13.33 -7.55
C SER A 698 15.64 13.41 -6.17
N ILE A 699 14.84 13.33 -5.10
CA ILE A 699 15.30 13.42 -3.71
C ILE A 699 14.90 12.18 -2.93
N SER A 700 15.81 11.65 -2.12
CA SER A 700 15.53 10.61 -1.14
C SER A 700 15.93 11.06 0.27
N MET A 701 15.16 10.61 1.26
CA MET A 701 15.47 10.77 2.68
C MET A 701 15.47 9.40 3.36
N THR A 702 16.48 9.14 4.18
CA THR A 702 16.58 7.91 4.98
C THR A 702 16.77 8.30 6.44
N ILE A 703 15.99 7.71 7.35
CA ILE A 703 16.20 7.84 8.79
C ILE A 703 17.06 6.66 9.22
N ASN A 704 18.27 6.92 9.69
CA ASN A 704 19.30 5.90 9.90
C ASN A 704 19.13 5.16 11.24
N ASN A 705 18.36 5.71 12.16
CA ASN A 705 18.12 5.16 13.50
C ASN A 705 16.67 5.38 13.92
N GLN A 706 15.73 4.94 13.07
CA GLN A 706 14.32 5.11 13.34
C GLN A 706 13.93 4.47 14.69
N PRO A 707 13.33 5.22 15.60
CA PRO A 707 12.93 4.70 16.91
C PRO A 707 11.61 3.96 16.82
N TYR A 708 11.58 2.74 17.37
CA TYR A 708 10.38 1.88 17.39
C TYR A 708 9.42 2.22 18.52
N PHE A 709 9.96 2.69 19.63
CA PHE A 709 9.21 3.06 20.81
C PHE A 709 9.73 4.40 21.29
N VAL A 710 8.79 5.30 21.53
CA VAL A 710 9.10 6.64 22.01
C VAL A 710 8.68 6.70 23.46
N LEU A 711 9.67 6.73 24.35
CA LEU A 711 9.41 6.91 25.78
C LEU A 711 8.90 8.32 26.03
N VAL A 712 7.96 8.44 26.97
CA VAL A 712 7.48 9.72 27.48
C VAL A 712 8.64 10.46 28.15
N ASN A 713 8.70 11.78 28.01
CA ASN A 713 9.73 12.65 28.60
C ASN A 713 11.17 12.24 28.24
N HIS A 714 11.38 11.81 26.99
CA HIS A 714 12.71 11.50 26.46
C HIS A 714 13.03 12.39 25.26
N THR A 715 14.32 12.70 25.12
CA THR A 715 14.87 13.25 23.89
C THR A 715 15.18 12.10 22.94
N LEU A 716 14.61 12.19 21.75
CA LEU A 716 14.81 11.26 20.67
C LEU A 716 15.64 11.93 19.59
N SER A 717 16.83 11.39 19.34
CA SER A 717 17.75 11.86 18.31
C SER A 717 17.63 10.98 17.07
N MET A 718 17.07 11.51 15.99
CA MET A 718 16.94 10.84 14.70
C MET A 718 17.99 11.37 13.72
N ASN A 719 18.97 10.54 13.39
CA ASN A 719 19.93 10.76 12.33
C ASN A 719 19.26 10.46 10.99
N TYR A 720 19.48 11.33 10.01
CA TYR A 720 18.95 11.13 8.67
C TYR A 720 19.93 11.59 7.60
N THR A 721 19.75 11.01 6.43
CA THR A 721 20.50 11.29 5.21
C THR A 721 19.53 11.85 4.17
N LEU A 722 19.80 13.05 3.67
CA LEU A 722 19.14 13.63 2.50
C LEU A 722 20.06 13.46 1.30
N PHE A 723 19.56 12.89 0.21
CA PHE A 723 20.32 12.70 -1.03
C PHE A 723 19.58 13.37 -2.19
N ASN A 724 20.22 14.34 -2.84
CA ASN A 724 19.82 14.84 -4.15
C ASN A 724 20.43 13.97 -5.26
N ARG A 725 19.60 13.15 -5.90
CA ARG A 725 19.95 12.25 -7.01
C ARG A 725 19.70 12.88 -8.37
N GLY A 726 19.22 14.12 -8.41
CA GLY A 726 18.97 14.88 -9.62
C GLY A 726 20.22 15.56 -10.18
N GLU A 727 20.11 16.01 -11.42
CA GLU A 727 21.19 16.70 -12.16
C GLU A 727 21.38 18.16 -11.74
N VAL A 728 20.45 18.72 -10.96
CA VAL A 728 20.46 20.12 -10.55
C VAL A 728 20.52 20.25 -9.03
N PRO A 729 21.16 21.29 -8.48
CA PRO A 729 21.11 21.55 -7.03
C PRO A 729 19.67 21.78 -6.56
N LEU A 730 19.35 21.29 -5.36
CA LEU A 730 18.04 21.43 -4.73
C LEU A 730 18.12 22.29 -3.47
N GLN A 731 17.10 23.12 -3.26
CA GLN A 731 16.82 23.71 -1.96
C GLN A 731 15.77 22.89 -1.25
N VAL A 732 16.12 22.34 -0.08
CA VAL A 732 15.25 21.45 0.68
C VAL A 732 14.93 22.10 2.01
N THR A 733 13.63 22.19 2.34
CA THR A 733 13.18 22.60 3.67
C THR A 733 12.57 21.41 4.36
N LEU A 734 13.18 20.97 5.46
CA LEU A 734 12.67 19.92 6.31
C LEU A 734 11.91 20.58 7.47
N VAL A 735 10.65 20.19 7.65
CA VAL A 735 9.77 20.70 8.71
C VAL A 735 9.30 19.51 9.54
N VAL A 736 9.44 19.61 10.86
CA VAL A 736 8.88 18.61 11.78
C VAL A 736 7.55 19.09 12.32
N LYS A 737 6.55 18.24 12.10
CA LYS A 737 5.18 18.42 12.54
C LYS A 737 4.83 17.35 13.56
N ASP A 738 4.02 17.73 14.52
CA ASP A 738 3.53 16.88 15.59
C ASP A 738 2.02 16.78 15.49
N SER A 739 1.54 15.81 14.71
CA SER A 739 0.12 15.65 14.41
C SER A 739 -0.70 15.18 15.60
N LEU A 740 -0.05 14.65 16.64
CA LEU A 740 -0.69 14.11 17.85
C LEU A 740 -0.51 15.03 19.06
N GLU A 741 0.17 16.16 18.89
CA GLU A 741 0.52 17.09 19.95
C GLU A 741 1.34 16.45 21.09
N LEU A 742 2.15 15.43 20.81
CA LEU A 742 2.94 14.67 21.79
C LEU A 742 4.39 15.16 21.94
N LEU A 743 4.82 16.20 21.24
CA LEU A 743 6.17 16.77 21.25
C LEU A 743 6.20 18.15 21.91
N THR A 744 7.20 18.40 22.75
CA THR A 744 7.41 19.70 23.43
C THR A 744 8.12 20.73 22.53
N ASN A 745 8.92 20.29 21.57
CA ASN A 745 9.65 21.14 20.63
C ASN A 745 9.07 21.01 19.20
N VAL A 746 7.93 21.66 18.98
CA VAL A 746 7.24 21.68 17.68
C VAL A 746 7.82 22.75 16.74
N GLY A 747 7.69 22.53 15.42
CA GLY A 747 8.02 23.56 14.42
C GLY A 747 9.49 23.66 14.04
N ILE A 748 10.30 22.62 14.31
CA ILE A 748 11.70 22.57 13.87
C ILE A 748 11.72 22.64 12.35
N THR A 749 12.41 23.66 11.83
CA THR A 749 12.60 23.86 10.39
C THR A 749 14.09 23.95 10.09
N LYS A 750 14.58 23.06 9.22
CA LYS A 750 15.95 23.08 8.70
C LYS A 750 15.92 23.32 7.19
N ARG A 751 16.89 24.08 6.69
CA ARG A 751 17.02 24.42 5.26
C ARG A 751 18.39 23.99 4.74
N TYR A 752 18.39 23.34 3.60
CA TYR A 752 19.57 22.78 2.97
C TYR A 752 19.68 23.22 1.52
N ASN A 753 20.92 23.44 1.08
CA ASN A 753 21.27 23.51 -0.32
C ASN A 753 22.08 22.26 -0.64
N ILE A 754 21.47 21.32 -1.37
CA ILE A 754 22.08 20.03 -1.69
C ILE A 754 22.53 20.08 -3.15
N LEU A 755 23.84 19.96 -3.40
CA LEU A 755 24.38 19.90 -4.76
C LEU A 755 23.85 18.67 -5.50
N ASN A 756 23.90 18.68 -6.82
CA ASN A 756 23.55 17.52 -7.64
C ASN A 756 24.43 16.31 -7.25
N HIS A 757 23.83 15.12 -7.24
CA HIS A 757 24.48 13.86 -6.87
C HIS A 757 25.22 13.89 -5.54
N SER A 758 24.70 14.62 -4.55
CA SER A 758 25.32 14.77 -3.23
C SER A 758 24.34 14.50 -2.10
N GLN A 759 24.89 14.19 -0.92
CA GLN A 759 24.12 13.90 0.29
C GLN A 759 24.52 14.80 1.46
N ILE A 760 23.58 15.02 2.37
CA ILE A 760 23.79 15.68 3.66
C ILE A 760 23.32 14.72 4.74
N ASN A 761 24.16 14.53 5.75
CA ASN A 761 23.81 13.82 6.97
C ASN A 761 23.58 14.85 8.06
N ASP A 762 22.46 14.76 8.77
CA ASP A 762 22.14 15.62 9.92
C ASP A 762 21.33 14.83 10.94
N THR A 763 21.14 15.39 12.12
CA THR A 763 20.37 14.82 13.22
C THR A 763 19.23 15.76 13.57
N ILE A 764 18.10 15.21 14.01
CA ILE A 764 17.04 15.98 14.64
C ILE A 764 16.70 15.43 16.01
N ASP A 765 16.63 16.33 16.99
CA ASP A 765 16.25 16.00 18.34
C ASP A 765 14.80 16.43 18.59
N ILE A 766 13.94 15.47 18.93
CA ILE A 766 12.56 15.72 19.33
C ILE A 766 12.34 15.26 20.76
N ASN A 767 11.60 16.05 21.53
CA ASN A 767 11.36 15.83 22.96
C ASN A 767 9.90 15.49 23.17
N THR A 768 9.60 14.35 23.75
CA THR A 768 8.21 13.95 24.02
C THR A 768 7.64 14.64 25.25
N LYS A 769 6.35 14.99 25.19
CA LYS A 769 5.57 15.57 26.29
C LYS A 769 5.28 14.52 27.36
N PHE A 770 4.92 15.00 28.54
CA PHE A 770 4.19 14.23 29.54
C PHE A 770 2.73 14.12 29.07
N CYS A 771 2.18 12.92 28.98
CA CYS A 771 0.75 12.71 28.72
C CYS A 771 -0.10 13.05 29.95
#